data_AF-A0A9Q0S4J4-F1
#
_entry.id   AF-A0A9Q0S4J4-F1
#
_cell.length_a   1.000
_cell.length_b   1.000
_cell.length_c   1.000
_cell.angle_alpha   90.00
_cell.angle_beta   90.00
_cell.angle_gamma   90.00
#
_symmetry.space_group_name_H-M   'P 1'
#
loop_
_entity.id
_entity.type
_entity.pdbx_description
1 polymer ?
#
loop_
_entity_poly.entity_id
_entity_poly.type
_entity_poly.pdbx_seq_one_letter_code
_entity_poly.pdbx_strand_id
1 'polypeptide(L)'
;MFEDKVTEESLEKQLFEVLQTNDPDQDKKILAICGNIATATMNLPPDRLDSYKNIYKHQLSQLNLDIKDLQKLSAVINNSFPSNEYQGLRNVIDIHLTEELVKEAKKARQAELADKRKAINENPKFKVIKDMFRDKGMAEQKDFSAKGVKQAGVSAGYIAQEDVTNNTFILKQFYKNHTDCFAIKDQKQQMQALNDRRDGVQELIGSGLYQLLLYDRTPKEELVKPNQNNPKSLFVRSKFFDNVVQLSEFSGSLSGAMKADNEQLQKLEGFEKVIAACHMLGELDYHAGNLMVQNGNTITKIDHGRSFIEFHQDFPAMVQATYRHFINFGYANAIRQGNLSFTIEKYSESLKQMITQLDERQIEAIVDQRIAELEKVGFNPKGITALARFQGGRAQSTPINNFADLRLFYKENIKENLTNMKEVAKSAEIVSKFSNVSPAFKQGQWVEALARSATQDPVAYASHYDIKIEEKNALQWAHENNYQIKVPAAPITKTIQEQQWQKNTTDGKWQEAEVSVTKIHKTTANLDPVEYIIYAKDHLNLPLSQSETKFLSQAVALDISNVSDKTYQSMVEKSLIAKISLDQGLKKKMHDQDQFVGDKLVPVIDNFVGKTLSKEITTERVDRFYDKLLARLKAENYLTGKDITNIKKDPDYQNNIQETANLIKATTPDLTGGDKICYKVANFCKKIGLSDLSNYFIKKITPEKLDKIHKIEEALTESIKINEILLKPSGVKEGIQTKRLEAVKKVTQSDLEVRRLKQRGRG
;
A
#
# COMPACT_ATOMS: atom_id res chain seq x y z
N MET A 1 -2.03 -4.22 105.51
CA MET A 1 -1.90 -3.50 104.23
C MET A 1 -3.10 -3.92 103.41
N PHE A 2 -4.07 -3.03 103.26
CA PHE A 2 -5.33 -3.28 102.55
C PHE A 2 -5.01 -3.43 101.06
N GLU A 3 -5.33 -4.59 100.47
CA GLU A 3 -5.45 -4.69 99.01
C GLU A 3 -6.60 -3.78 98.60
N ASP A 4 -6.31 -2.74 97.81
CA ASP A 4 -7.32 -1.82 97.28
C ASP A 4 -8.36 -2.62 96.51
N LYS A 5 -9.54 -2.82 97.11
CA LYS A 5 -10.71 -3.33 96.39
C LYS A 5 -11.07 -2.28 95.34
N VAL A 6 -10.96 -2.65 94.06
CA VAL A 6 -11.46 -1.80 92.97
C VAL A 6 -12.93 -1.50 93.24
N THR A 7 -13.28 -0.20 93.26
CA THR A 7 -14.65 0.28 93.40
C THR A 7 -15.22 0.65 92.03
N GLU A 8 -16.54 0.67 91.90
CA GLU A 8 -17.24 1.09 90.67
C GLU A 8 -16.73 2.45 90.19
N GLU A 9 -16.64 3.43 91.10
CA GLU A 9 -16.16 4.78 90.83
C GLU A 9 -14.68 4.80 90.38
N SER A 10 -13.84 3.92 90.95
CA SER A 10 -12.43 3.80 90.53
C SER A 10 -12.30 3.21 89.13
N LEU A 11 -13.13 2.24 88.76
CA LEU A 11 -13.08 1.60 87.45
C LEU A 11 -13.63 2.51 86.35
N GLU A 12 -14.74 3.20 86.61
CA GLU A 12 -15.30 4.21 85.70
C GLU A 12 -14.26 5.28 85.37
N LYS A 13 -13.59 5.81 86.39
CA LYS A 13 -12.56 6.84 86.21
C LYS A 13 -11.40 6.36 85.34
N GLN A 14 -10.88 5.15 85.59
CA GLN A 14 -9.78 4.58 84.80
C GLN A 14 -10.19 4.32 83.35
N LEU A 15 -11.42 3.86 83.10
CA LEU A 15 -11.95 3.67 81.75
C LEU A 15 -12.13 5.01 81.02
N PHE A 16 -12.62 6.02 81.72
CA PHE A 16 -12.81 7.36 81.15
C PHE A 16 -11.47 8.01 80.80
N GLU A 17 -10.46 7.93 81.67
CA GLU A 17 -9.13 8.53 81.43
C GLU A 17 -8.44 8.01 80.17
N VAL A 18 -8.65 6.74 79.80
CA VAL A 18 -8.03 6.15 78.60
C VAL A 18 -8.83 6.37 77.31
N LEU A 19 -10.11 6.69 77.44
CA LEU A 19 -11.04 6.90 76.32
C LEU A 19 -11.37 8.37 76.05
N GLN A 20 -11.12 9.28 77.01
CA GLN A 20 -11.42 10.70 76.85
C GLN A 20 -10.78 11.26 75.58
N THR A 21 -11.49 12.19 74.98
CA THR A 21 -11.12 12.87 73.75
C THR A 21 -10.88 14.35 74.05
N ASN A 22 -10.73 15.17 73.01
CA ASN A 22 -10.71 16.63 73.16
C ASN A 22 -12.10 17.25 72.86
N ASP A 23 -13.15 16.43 72.76
CA ASP A 23 -14.54 16.83 72.47
C ASP A 23 -15.42 16.67 73.72
N PRO A 24 -15.87 17.79 74.34
CA PRO A 24 -16.66 17.75 75.57
C PRO A 24 -18.01 17.03 75.48
N ASP A 25 -18.65 17.01 74.30
CA ASP A 25 -19.94 16.34 74.11
C ASP A 25 -19.77 14.84 73.88
N GLN A 26 -18.66 14.45 73.27
CA GLN A 26 -18.25 13.05 73.16
C GLN A 26 -17.79 12.50 74.51
N ASP A 27 -17.04 13.28 75.28
CA ASP A 27 -16.57 12.90 76.61
C ASP A 27 -17.72 12.68 77.59
N LYS A 28 -18.79 13.49 77.56
CA LYS A 28 -19.99 13.23 78.36
C LYS A 28 -20.63 11.87 78.06
N LYS A 29 -20.64 11.45 76.80
CA LYS A 29 -21.16 10.14 76.39
C LYS A 29 -20.24 9.01 76.81
N ILE A 30 -18.93 9.21 76.64
CA ILE A 30 -17.91 8.24 77.07
C ILE A 30 -18.00 8.05 78.58
N LEU A 31 -18.07 9.12 79.37
CA LEU A 31 -18.22 9.05 80.83
C LEU A 31 -19.47 8.25 81.23
N ALA A 32 -20.64 8.57 80.67
CA ALA A 32 -21.87 7.85 80.97
C ALA A 32 -21.80 6.35 80.64
N ILE A 33 -21.11 5.99 79.56
CA ILE A 33 -20.94 4.58 79.14
C ILE A 33 -19.87 3.89 80.00
N CYS A 34 -18.79 4.56 80.38
CA CYS A 34 -17.80 4.07 81.33
C CYS A 34 -18.45 3.77 82.69
N GLY A 35 -19.34 4.63 83.17
CA GLY A 35 -20.14 4.39 84.37
C GLY A 35 -21.00 3.14 84.23
N ASN A 36 -21.78 3.03 83.14
CA ASN A 36 -22.60 1.83 82.89
C ASN A 36 -21.79 0.54 82.81
N ILE A 37 -20.59 0.59 82.22
CA ILE A 37 -19.67 -0.57 82.17
C ILE A 37 -19.19 -0.89 83.58
N ALA A 38 -18.71 0.09 84.35
CA ALA A 38 -18.23 -0.11 85.70
C ALA A 38 -19.32 -0.67 86.64
N THR A 39 -20.55 -0.13 86.59
CA THR A 39 -21.71 -0.62 87.33
C THR A 39 -22.02 -2.07 86.99
N ALA A 40 -22.04 -2.40 85.70
CA ALA A 40 -22.31 -3.76 85.22
C ALA A 40 -21.18 -4.73 85.63
N THR A 41 -19.94 -4.27 85.70
CA THR A 41 -18.80 -5.08 86.10
C THR A 41 -18.75 -5.33 87.61
N MET A 42 -19.20 -4.38 88.46
CA MET A 42 -19.09 -4.48 89.92
C MET A 42 -20.28 -5.14 90.64
N ASN A 43 -21.50 -5.02 90.13
CA ASN A 43 -22.72 -5.34 90.90
C ASN A 43 -23.34 -6.73 90.59
N LEU A 44 -22.63 -7.67 89.99
CA LEU A 44 -23.25 -8.92 89.50
C LEU A 44 -22.63 -10.22 90.08
N PRO A 45 -23.47 -11.20 90.46
CA PRO A 45 -23.01 -12.48 90.99
C PRO A 45 -22.52 -13.41 89.85
N PRO A 46 -21.55 -14.32 90.14
CA PRO A 46 -20.84 -15.13 89.13
C PRO A 46 -21.72 -16.07 88.29
N ASP A 47 -22.97 -16.32 88.70
CA ASP A 47 -23.92 -17.27 88.12
C ASP A 47 -24.78 -16.69 86.97
N ARG A 48 -24.61 -15.42 86.60
CA ARG A 48 -25.38 -14.75 85.53
C ARG A 48 -24.56 -14.23 84.33
N LEU A 49 -23.51 -14.95 83.94
CA LEU A 49 -22.58 -14.58 82.86
C LEU A 49 -23.25 -14.27 81.50
N ASP A 50 -24.33 -14.95 81.12
CA ASP A 50 -24.99 -14.74 79.81
C ASP A 50 -25.75 -13.40 79.69
N SER A 51 -26.27 -12.88 80.82
CA SER A 51 -26.90 -11.56 80.84
C SER A 51 -25.86 -10.43 80.71
N TYR A 52 -24.67 -10.66 81.27
CA TYR A 52 -23.52 -9.75 81.17
C TYR A 52 -23.06 -9.56 79.72
N LYS A 53 -23.02 -10.65 78.94
CA LYS A 53 -22.64 -10.64 77.52
C LYS A 53 -23.47 -9.66 76.68
N ASN A 54 -24.78 -9.59 76.92
CA ASN A 54 -25.67 -8.73 76.14
C ASN A 54 -25.56 -7.24 76.53
N ILE A 55 -25.34 -6.95 77.82
CA ILE A 55 -25.16 -5.58 78.31
C ILE A 55 -23.85 -5.00 77.78
N TYR A 56 -22.75 -5.76 77.91
CA TYR A 56 -21.43 -5.32 77.45
C TYR A 56 -21.39 -5.12 75.92
N LYS A 57 -22.01 -6.04 75.16
CA LYS A 57 -22.21 -5.91 73.71
C LYS A 57 -22.98 -4.65 73.33
N HIS A 58 -24.07 -4.35 74.04
CA HIS A 58 -24.88 -3.18 73.76
C HIS A 58 -24.10 -1.89 74.02
N GLN A 59 -23.43 -1.79 75.17
CA GLN A 59 -22.70 -0.58 75.57
C GLN A 59 -21.48 -0.31 74.66
N LEU A 60 -20.67 -1.33 74.32
CA LEU A 60 -19.54 -1.15 73.39
C LEU A 60 -19.99 -0.73 71.99
N SER A 61 -21.12 -1.25 71.50
CA SER A 61 -21.64 -0.88 70.18
C SER A 61 -22.05 0.60 70.07
N GLN A 62 -22.32 1.26 71.19
CA GLN A 62 -22.67 2.68 71.22
C GLN A 62 -21.47 3.62 71.15
N LEU A 63 -20.25 3.14 71.45
CA LEU A 63 -19.05 3.98 71.52
C LEU A 63 -18.31 4.14 70.19
N ASN A 64 -18.62 3.33 69.17
CA ASN A 64 -17.99 3.38 67.84
C ASN A 64 -16.44 3.53 67.89
N LEU A 65 -15.81 2.79 68.79
CA LEU A 65 -14.38 2.89 69.10
C LEU A 65 -13.52 2.30 67.98
N ASP A 66 -12.35 2.91 67.75
CA ASP A 66 -11.35 2.36 66.85
C ASP A 66 -10.55 1.22 67.50
N ILE A 67 -9.68 0.58 66.71
CA ILE A 67 -8.86 -0.55 67.16
C ILE A 67 -7.96 -0.18 68.34
N LYS A 68 -7.42 1.04 68.38
CA LYS A 68 -6.50 1.48 69.45
C LYS A 68 -7.27 1.71 70.74
N ASP A 69 -8.47 2.27 70.68
CA ASP A 69 -9.27 2.57 71.85
C ASP A 69 -9.88 1.29 72.47
N LEU A 70 -10.27 0.32 71.63
CA LEU A 70 -10.66 -1.02 72.09
C LEU A 70 -9.50 -1.73 72.82
N GLN A 71 -8.25 -1.60 72.33
CA GLN A 71 -7.08 -2.19 72.99
C GLN A 71 -6.79 -1.55 74.36
N LYS A 72 -6.93 -0.22 74.48
CA LYS A 72 -6.78 0.48 75.76
C LYS A 72 -7.81 0.02 76.78
N LEU A 73 -9.06 -0.13 76.35
CA LEU A 73 -10.16 -0.58 77.22
C LEU A 73 -9.94 -2.02 77.73
N SER A 74 -9.51 -2.93 76.85
CA SER A 74 -9.10 -4.29 77.26
C SER A 74 -7.99 -4.26 78.31
N ALA A 75 -6.98 -3.40 78.13
CA ALA A 75 -5.87 -3.29 79.07
C ALA A 75 -6.29 -2.80 80.46
N VAL A 76 -7.15 -1.77 80.54
CA VAL A 76 -7.64 -1.23 81.83
C VAL A 76 -8.43 -2.28 82.61
N ILE A 77 -9.31 -3.03 81.94
CA ILE A 77 -10.12 -4.06 82.58
C ILE A 77 -9.24 -5.21 83.08
N ASN A 78 -8.30 -5.68 82.26
CA ASN A 78 -7.41 -6.78 82.63
C ASN A 78 -6.47 -6.40 83.79
N ASN A 79 -6.05 -5.14 83.87
CA ASN A 79 -5.23 -4.64 84.97
C ASN A 79 -6.03 -4.40 86.26
N SER A 80 -7.30 -3.99 86.15
CA SER A 80 -8.18 -3.74 87.31
C SER A 80 -8.60 -5.04 87.99
N PHE A 81 -8.68 -6.15 87.26
CA PHE A 81 -9.05 -7.46 87.80
C PHE A 81 -7.95 -8.48 87.49
N PRO A 82 -6.83 -8.52 88.23
CA PRO A 82 -5.70 -9.40 87.90
C PRO A 82 -5.85 -10.84 88.46
N SER A 83 -6.65 -11.06 89.51
CA SER A 83 -6.77 -12.37 90.19
C SER A 83 -7.48 -13.44 89.33
N ASN A 84 -7.11 -14.72 89.49
CA ASN A 84 -7.74 -15.85 88.79
C ASN A 84 -9.23 -16.01 89.09
N GLU A 85 -9.71 -15.46 90.21
CA GLU A 85 -11.14 -15.43 90.57
C GLU A 85 -12.00 -14.71 89.51
N TYR A 86 -11.43 -13.72 88.81
CA TYR A 86 -12.12 -12.93 87.78
C TYR A 86 -11.87 -13.44 86.35
N GLN A 87 -11.29 -14.63 86.18
CA GLN A 87 -10.97 -15.18 84.85
C GLN A 87 -12.22 -15.36 83.97
N GLY A 88 -13.36 -15.74 84.55
CA GLY A 88 -14.62 -15.85 83.82
C GLY A 88 -15.11 -14.52 83.24
N LEU A 89 -14.98 -13.45 84.02
CA LEU A 89 -15.31 -12.09 83.60
C LEU A 89 -14.36 -11.59 82.50
N ARG A 90 -13.05 -11.76 82.68
CA ARG A 90 -12.03 -11.41 81.66
C ARG A 90 -12.29 -12.14 80.34
N ASN A 91 -12.57 -13.45 80.39
CA ASN A 91 -12.87 -14.22 79.18
C ASN A 91 -14.09 -13.68 78.41
N VAL A 92 -15.18 -13.29 79.09
CA VAL A 92 -16.36 -12.74 78.41
C VAL A 92 -16.06 -11.38 77.77
N ILE A 93 -15.29 -10.54 78.45
CA ILE A 93 -14.90 -9.22 77.98
C ILE A 93 -13.92 -9.33 76.81
N ASP A 94 -12.85 -10.11 76.97
CA ASP A 94 -11.78 -10.28 75.98
C ASP A 94 -12.28 -10.95 74.70
N ILE A 95 -13.18 -11.95 74.79
CA ILE A 95 -13.78 -12.58 73.59
C ILE A 95 -14.51 -11.53 72.76
N HIS A 96 -15.29 -10.65 73.39
CA HIS A 96 -16.10 -9.69 72.65
C HIS A 96 -15.30 -8.49 72.13
N LEU A 97 -14.33 -8.02 72.90
CA LEU A 97 -13.32 -7.05 72.43
C LEU A 97 -12.54 -7.60 71.24
N THR A 98 -12.16 -8.88 71.28
CA THR A 98 -11.48 -9.55 70.16
C THR A 98 -12.39 -9.64 68.93
N GLU A 99 -13.67 -9.95 69.10
CA GLU A 99 -14.65 -9.98 67.98
C GLU A 99 -14.80 -8.60 67.30
N GLU A 100 -14.93 -7.51 68.08
CA GLU A 100 -15.03 -6.16 67.51
C GLU A 100 -13.69 -5.67 66.92
N LEU A 101 -12.55 -6.00 67.52
CA LEU A 101 -11.21 -5.75 66.96
C LEU A 101 -11.04 -6.44 65.59
N VAL A 102 -11.47 -7.69 65.45
CA VAL A 102 -11.42 -8.44 64.19
C VAL A 102 -12.32 -7.79 63.13
N LYS A 103 -13.51 -7.31 63.53
CA LYS A 103 -14.46 -6.66 62.64
C LYS A 103 -13.94 -5.32 62.11
N GLU A 104 -13.37 -4.48 62.96
CA GLU A 104 -12.76 -3.21 62.54
C GLU A 104 -11.48 -3.41 61.72
N ALA A 105 -10.64 -4.39 62.08
CA ALA A 105 -9.48 -4.77 61.27
C ALA A 105 -9.88 -5.24 59.87
N LYS A 106 -11.00 -5.97 59.76
CA LYS A 106 -11.56 -6.41 58.47
C LYS A 106 -12.06 -5.23 57.64
N LYS A 107 -12.72 -4.23 58.24
CA LYS A 107 -13.14 -3.00 57.56
C LYS A 107 -11.93 -2.20 57.05
N ALA A 108 -10.92 -1.98 57.90
CA ALA A 108 -9.70 -1.26 57.53
C ALA A 108 -8.96 -1.94 56.36
N ARG A 109 -8.83 -3.27 56.40
CA ARG A 109 -8.22 -4.05 55.32
C ARG A 109 -9.03 -4.01 54.02
N GLN A 110 -10.36 -3.96 54.09
CA GLN A 110 -11.20 -3.80 52.90
C GLN A 110 -11.05 -2.41 52.27
N ALA A 111 -10.94 -1.36 53.07
CA ALA A 111 -10.65 0.00 52.59
C ALA A 111 -9.26 0.08 51.92
N GLU A 112 -8.22 -0.47 52.55
CA GLU A 112 -6.87 -0.53 51.98
C GLU A 112 -6.83 -1.32 50.66
N LEU A 113 -7.58 -2.43 50.56
CA LEU A 113 -7.72 -3.18 49.31
C LEU A 113 -8.48 -2.40 48.23
N ALA A 114 -9.46 -1.57 48.59
CA ALA A 114 -10.18 -0.72 47.65
C ALA A 114 -9.26 0.39 47.09
N ASP A 115 -8.46 1.03 47.94
CA ASP A 115 -7.49 2.06 47.52
C ASP A 115 -6.37 1.47 46.66
N LYS A 116 -5.84 0.29 47.03
CA LYS A 116 -4.89 -0.45 46.18
C LYS A 116 -5.49 -0.84 44.84
N ARG A 117 -6.77 -1.25 44.79
CA ARG A 117 -7.47 -1.53 43.52
C ARG A 117 -7.62 -0.29 42.65
N LYS A 118 -7.87 0.87 43.25
CA LYS A 118 -7.96 2.16 42.56
C LYS A 118 -6.60 2.56 41.96
N ALA A 119 -5.52 2.47 42.74
CA ALA A 119 -4.15 2.71 42.27
C ALA A 119 -3.69 1.76 41.15
N ILE A 120 -4.17 0.50 41.15
CA ILE A 120 -3.89 -0.48 40.09
C ILE A 120 -4.66 -0.17 38.79
N ASN A 121 -5.84 0.47 38.87
CA ASN A 121 -6.63 0.84 37.68
C ASN A 121 -6.05 2.04 36.92
N GLU A 122 -5.28 2.90 37.59
CA GLU A 122 -4.73 4.13 37.00
C GLU A 122 -3.34 3.95 36.35
N ASN A 123 -2.69 2.79 36.52
CA ASN A 123 -1.38 2.52 35.93
C ASN A 123 -1.49 1.86 34.54
N PRO A 124 -1.02 2.51 33.45
CA PRO A 124 -1.16 2.00 32.09
C PRO A 124 -0.47 0.65 31.84
N LYS A 125 0.60 0.31 32.58
CA LYS A 125 1.25 -1.01 32.48
C LYS A 125 0.36 -2.14 33.03
N PHE A 126 -0.48 -1.86 34.03
CA PHE A 126 -1.44 -2.83 34.56
C PHE A 126 -2.72 -2.91 33.70
N LYS A 127 -3.11 -1.84 32.98
CA LYS A 127 -4.18 -1.89 31.97
C LYS A 127 -3.86 -2.91 30.87
N VAL A 128 -2.63 -2.89 30.35
CA VAL A 128 -2.17 -3.86 29.32
C VAL A 128 -2.19 -5.30 29.84
N ILE A 129 -1.70 -5.52 31.06
CA ILE A 129 -1.71 -6.85 31.69
C ILE A 129 -3.14 -7.33 31.95
N LYS A 130 -4.04 -6.46 32.42
CA LYS A 130 -5.47 -6.78 32.60
C LYS A 130 -6.17 -7.06 31.27
N ASP A 131 -5.91 -6.27 30.23
CA ASP A 131 -6.42 -6.51 28.87
C ASP A 131 -5.93 -7.87 28.34
N MET A 132 -4.67 -8.23 28.59
CA MET A 132 -4.12 -9.55 28.22
C MET A 132 -4.78 -10.71 28.98
N PHE A 133 -5.00 -10.58 30.30
CA PHE A 133 -5.67 -11.62 31.08
C PHE A 133 -7.17 -11.71 30.75
N ARG A 134 -7.83 -10.58 30.44
CA ARG A 134 -9.20 -10.51 29.91
C ARG A 134 -9.33 -11.28 28.60
N ASP A 135 -8.38 -11.13 27.69
CA ASP A 135 -8.40 -11.80 26.39
C ASP A 135 -8.10 -13.32 26.49
N LYS A 136 -7.62 -13.81 27.65
CA LYS A 136 -7.36 -15.24 27.88
C LYS A 136 -8.56 -16.02 28.45
N GLY A 137 -9.62 -15.34 28.87
CA GLY A 137 -10.81 -15.94 29.49
C GLY A 137 -12.10 -15.60 28.72
N MET A 138 -13.03 -16.55 28.67
CA MET A 138 -14.36 -16.31 28.10
C MET A 138 -15.21 -15.52 29.11
N ALA A 139 -15.51 -14.26 28.77
CA ALA A 139 -16.28 -13.37 29.64
C ALA A 139 -17.74 -13.82 29.77
N GLU A 140 -18.43 -13.42 30.85
CA GLU A 140 -19.85 -13.68 31.03
C GLU A 140 -20.68 -12.47 30.60
N GLN A 141 -21.87 -12.69 30.03
CA GLN A 141 -22.74 -11.60 29.58
C GLN A 141 -23.10 -10.62 30.72
N LYS A 142 -23.16 -11.11 31.96
CA LYS A 142 -23.44 -10.30 33.14
C LYS A 142 -22.36 -9.25 33.43
N ASP A 143 -21.17 -9.40 32.85
CA ASP A 143 -20.04 -8.48 33.00
C ASP A 143 -20.16 -7.25 32.09
N PHE A 144 -21.24 -7.18 31.29
CA PHE A 144 -21.48 -6.15 30.28
C PHE A 144 -22.83 -5.45 30.48
N SER A 145 -22.77 -4.19 30.89
CA SER A 145 -23.93 -3.31 31.03
C SER A 145 -24.36 -2.73 29.69
N ALA A 146 -25.65 -2.84 29.33
CA ALA A 146 -26.16 -2.25 28.09
C ALA A 146 -26.19 -0.71 28.16
N LYS A 147 -25.64 -0.04 27.13
CA LYS A 147 -25.58 1.42 27.03
C LYS A 147 -26.39 2.00 25.88
N GLY A 148 -26.72 1.18 24.89
CA GLY A 148 -27.51 1.60 23.75
C GLY A 148 -27.85 0.42 22.84
N VAL A 149 -28.82 0.65 21.96
CA VAL A 149 -29.13 -0.28 20.88
C VAL A 149 -28.06 -0.15 19.80
N LYS A 150 -27.61 -1.28 19.24
CA LYS A 150 -26.74 -1.26 18.06
C LYS A 150 -27.51 -0.57 16.92
N GLN A 151 -27.05 0.61 16.49
CA GLN A 151 -27.66 1.32 15.37
C GLN A 151 -27.07 0.78 14.06
N ALA A 152 -27.94 0.16 13.25
CA ALA A 152 -27.64 -0.46 11.95
C ALA A 152 -26.72 -1.71 11.97
N GLY A 153 -26.93 -2.57 10.98
CA GLY A 153 -26.23 -3.87 10.82
C GLY A 153 -27.19 -5.06 10.78
N VAL A 154 -26.75 -6.13 10.14
CA VAL A 154 -27.56 -7.34 9.88
C VAL A 154 -27.83 -8.11 11.18
N SER A 155 -26.86 -8.18 12.10
CA SER A 155 -26.99 -8.96 13.34
C SER A 155 -27.56 -8.19 14.54
N ALA A 156 -28.45 -8.86 15.29
CA ALA A 156 -28.97 -8.41 16.57
C ALA A 156 -27.84 -8.15 17.59
N GLY A 157 -28.03 -7.21 18.52
CA GLY A 157 -27.01 -6.89 19.52
C GLY A 157 -27.19 -5.55 20.23
N TYR A 158 -26.23 -5.21 21.08
CA TYR A 158 -26.23 -3.95 21.82
C TYR A 158 -24.82 -3.40 22.04
N ILE A 159 -24.74 -2.08 22.21
CA ILE A 159 -23.52 -1.42 22.68
C ILE A 159 -23.45 -1.66 24.18
N ALA A 160 -22.34 -2.22 24.63
CA ALA A 160 -22.14 -2.58 26.02
C ALA A 160 -20.90 -1.92 26.60
N GLN A 161 -20.95 -1.65 27.90
CA GLN A 161 -19.81 -1.23 28.69
C GLN A 161 -19.40 -2.38 29.61
N GLU A 162 -18.14 -2.78 29.56
CA GLU A 162 -17.59 -3.81 30.43
C GLU A 162 -17.38 -3.23 31.84
N ASP A 163 -17.96 -3.86 32.86
CA ASP A 163 -18.05 -3.29 34.21
C ASP A 163 -16.66 -3.11 34.87
N VAL A 164 -15.68 -3.94 34.50
CA VAL A 164 -14.34 -3.95 35.13
C VAL A 164 -13.42 -2.85 34.58
N THR A 165 -13.48 -2.59 33.26
CA THR A 165 -12.53 -1.70 32.57
C THR A 165 -13.18 -0.43 32.04
N ASN A 166 -14.51 -0.36 32.06
CA ASN A 166 -15.31 0.70 31.46
C ASN A 166 -15.14 0.83 29.93
N ASN A 167 -14.47 -0.13 29.29
CA ASN A 167 -14.30 -0.19 27.85
C ASN A 167 -15.65 -0.42 27.16
N THR A 168 -15.80 0.15 25.97
CA THR A 168 -17.02 -0.02 25.15
C THR A 168 -16.83 -1.15 24.15
N PHE A 169 -17.85 -2.00 24.03
CA PHE A 169 -17.91 -3.14 23.13
C PHE A 169 -19.23 -3.13 22.34
N ILE A 170 -19.24 -3.81 21.20
CA ILE A 170 -20.48 -4.30 20.58
C ILE A 170 -20.62 -5.76 20.94
N LEU A 171 -21.77 -6.15 21.51
CA LEU A 171 -22.13 -7.56 21.67
C LEU A 171 -23.12 -7.93 20.56
N LYS A 172 -22.68 -8.81 19.65
CA LYS A 172 -23.49 -9.35 18.55
C LYS A 172 -24.07 -10.69 18.97
N GLN A 173 -25.40 -10.81 18.95
CA GLN A 173 -26.14 -11.97 19.41
C GLN A 173 -26.41 -12.95 18.26
N PHE A 174 -26.34 -14.24 18.55
CA PHE A 174 -26.77 -15.30 17.64
C PHE A 174 -27.27 -16.53 18.41
N TYR A 175 -28.07 -17.39 17.77
CA TYR A 175 -28.66 -18.57 18.44
C TYR A 175 -27.72 -19.78 18.46
N LYS A 176 -27.77 -20.55 19.55
CA LYS A 176 -27.00 -21.80 19.69
C LYS A 176 -27.46 -22.89 18.73
N ASN A 177 -28.78 -23.04 18.57
CA ASN A 177 -29.39 -24.11 17.80
C ASN A 177 -30.26 -23.56 16.66
N HIS A 178 -30.30 -24.27 15.53
CA HIS A 178 -31.21 -23.93 14.44
C HIS A 178 -32.67 -24.00 14.86
N THR A 179 -33.05 -24.98 15.69
CA THR A 179 -34.43 -25.15 16.18
C THR A 179 -34.97 -23.92 16.91
N ASP A 180 -34.11 -23.21 17.64
CA ASP A 180 -34.48 -21.98 18.33
C ASP A 180 -34.80 -20.84 17.36
N CYS A 181 -34.17 -20.80 16.18
CA CYS A 181 -34.54 -19.86 15.11
C CYS A 181 -35.93 -20.20 14.55
N PHE A 182 -36.26 -21.48 14.36
CA PHE A 182 -37.58 -21.91 13.84
C PHE A 182 -38.74 -21.69 14.81
N ALA A 183 -38.46 -21.42 16.09
CA ALA A 183 -39.47 -21.00 17.04
C ALA A 183 -39.94 -19.54 16.85
N ILE A 184 -39.22 -18.74 16.05
CA ILE A 184 -39.58 -17.36 15.73
C ILE A 184 -40.72 -17.37 14.71
N LYS A 185 -41.87 -16.76 15.07
CA LYS A 185 -43.06 -16.74 14.22
C LYS A 185 -42.96 -15.78 13.03
N ASP A 186 -42.23 -14.68 13.20
CA ASP A 186 -42.02 -13.72 12.12
C ASP A 186 -40.95 -14.23 11.15
N GLN A 187 -41.33 -14.43 9.89
CA GLN A 187 -40.46 -15.04 8.89
C GLN A 187 -39.20 -14.19 8.59
N LYS A 188 -39.30 -12.86 8.66
CA LYS A 188 -38.17 -11.97 8.41
C LYS A 188 -37.16 -12.06 9.56
N GLN A 189 -37.63 -12.03 10.81
CA GLN A 189 -36.81 -12.22 12.00
C GLN A 189 -36.22 -13.63 12.08
N GLN A 190 -36.97 -14.65 11.66
CA GLN A 190 -36.47 -16.01 11.55
C GLN A 190 -35.30 -16.11 10.56
N MET A 191 -35.47 -15.56 9.35
CA MET A 191 -34.40 -15.54 8.35
C MET A 191 -33.19 -14.75 8.83
N GLN A 192 -33.41 -13.64 9.54
CA GLN A 192 -32.34 -12.87 10.16
C GLN A 192 -31.59 -13.69 11.21
N ALA A 193 -32.30 -14.39 12.10
CA ALA A 193 -31.69 -15.25 13.11
C ALA A 193 -30.86 -16.39 12.49
N LEU A 194 -31.27 -16.94 11.35
CA LEU A 194 -30.49 -17.93 10.60
C LEU A 194 -29.21 -17.33 10.02
N ASN A 195 -29.29 -16.11 9.46
CA ASN A 195 -28.12 -15.38 8.98
C ASN A 195 -27.17 -15.02 10.13
N ASP A 196 -27.68 -14.55 11.26
CA ASP A 196 -26.88 -14.18 12.43
C ASP A 196 -26.09 -15.36 12.98
N ARG A 197 -26.60 -16.59 12.87
CA ARG A 197 -25.84 -17.81 13.21
C ARG A 197 -24.62 -18.01 12.32
N ARG A 198 -24.74 -17.78 11.01
CA ARG A 198 -23.61 -17.85 10.08
C ARG A 198 -22.65 -16.70 10.36
N ASP A 199 -23.17 -15.48 10.39
CA ASP A 199 -22.39 -14.26 10.53
C ASP A 199 -21.62 -14.25 11.87
N GLY A 200 -22.20 -14.73 12.97
CA GLY A 200 -21.51 -14.88 14.26
C GLY A 200 -20.35 -15.88 14.26
N VAL A 201 -20.44 -16.95 13.47
CA VAL A 201 -19.31 -17.89 13.26
C VAL A 201 -18.23 -17.23 12.40
N GLN A 202 -18.63 -16.55 11.33
CA GLN A 202 -17.71 -15.83 10.42
C GLN A 202 -16.98 -14.71 11.13
N GLU A 203 -17.66 -13.97 12.01
CA GLU A 203 -17.10 -12.93 12.88
C GLU A 203 -15.95 -13.50 13.74
N LEU A 204 -16.21 -14.60 14.46
CA LEU A 204 -15.22 -15.20 15.35
C LEU A 204 -13.99 -15.73 14.59
N ILE A 205 -14.19 -16.46 13.49
CA ILE A 205 -13.08 -16.98 12.66
C ILE A 205 -12.34 -15.82 11.96
N GLY A 206 -13.11 -14.87 11.40
CA GLY A 206 -12.64 -13.68 10.71
C GLY A 206 -11.73 -12.84 11.58
N SER A 207 -12.13 -12.55 12.82
CA SER A 207 -11.32 -11.75 13.73
C SER A 207 -9.92 -12.32 13.97
N GLY A 208 -9.80 -13.64 14.14
CA GLY A 208 -8.51 -14.29 14.36
C GLY A 208 -7.59 -14.14 13.15
N LEU A 209 -8.13 -14.31 11.94
CA LEU A 209 -7.38 -14.17 10.69
C LEU A 209 -7.07 -12.71 10.37
N TYR A 210 -8.01 -11.80 10.53
CA TYR A 210 -7.75 -10.36 10.38
C TYR A 210 -6.72 -9.88 11.38
N GLN A 211 -6.71 -10.39 12.63
CA GLN A 211 -5.73 -9.98 13.63
C GLN A 211 -4.31 -10.35 13.20
N LEU A 212 -4.14 -11.47 12.49
CA LEU A 212 -2.86 -11.86 11.92
C LEU A 212 -2.42 -10.91 10.78
N LEU A 213 -3.34 -10.48 9.90
CA LEU A 213 -3.03 -9.65 8.74
C LEU A 213 -2.94 -8.14 9.04
N LEU A 214 -3.76 -7.67 9.97
CA LEU A 214 -3.98 -6.25 10.26
C LEU A 214 -3.50 -5.82 11.65
N TYR A 215 -3.15 -6.76 12.53
CA TYR A 215 -2.69 -6.50 13.90
C TYR A 215 -3.63 -5.59 14.68
N ASP A 216 -3.23 -4.34 14.90
CA ASP A 216 -3.95 -3.31 15.65
C ASP A 216 -5.01 -2.59 14.82
N ARG A 217 -5.18 -2.93 13.54
CA ARG A 217 -6.18 -2.33 12.63
C ARG A 217 -7.45 -3.18 12.46
N THR A 218 -7.68 -4.14 13.36
CA THR A 218 -8.92 -4.89 13.49
C THR A 218 -9.28 -5.10 14.97
N PRO A 219 -10.57 -5.08 15.34
CA PRO A 219 -10.96 -5.43 16.70
C PRO A 219 -10.62 -6.90 16.97
N LYS A 220 -10.31 -7.20 18.22
CA LYS A 220 -10.28 -8.58 18.71
C LYS A 220 -11.70 -8.99 19.09
N GLU A 221 -12.11 -10.14 18.60
CA GLU A 221 -13.46 -10.64 18.85
C GLU A 221 -13.39 -11.95 19.61
N GLU A 222 -14.20 -12.05 20.65
CA GLU A 222 -14.19 -13.18 21.57
C GLU A 222 -15.61 -13.60 21.92
N LEU A 223 -15.80 -14.88 22.22
CA LEU A 223 -17.09 -15.37 22.69
C LEU A 223 -17.40 -14.88 24.10
N VAL A 224 -18.67 -14.57 24.32
CA VAL A 224 -19.23 -14.25 25.63
C VAL A 224 -20.27 -15.31 25.98
N LYS A 225 -20.12 -15.88 27.17
CA LYS A 225 -21.05 -16.87 27.70
C LYS A 225 -22.37 -16.17 28.07
N PRO A 226 -23.53 -16.64 27.58
CA PRO A 226 -24.81 -16.02 27.90
C PRO A 226 -25.14 -16.12 29.39
N ASN A 227 -25.87 -15.14 29.91
CA ASN A 227 -26.46 -15.23 31.24
C ASN A 227 -27.74 -16.09 31.23
N GLN A 228 -28.31 -16.34 32.40
CA GLN A 228 -29.53 -17.16 32.55
C GLN A 228 -30.74 -16.60 31.79
N ASN A 229 -30.75 -15.30 31.45
CA ASN A 229 -31.85 -14.66 30.73
C ASN A 229 -31.81 -14.94 29.22
N ASN A 230 -30.65 -15.38 28.68
CA ASN A 230 -30.48 -15.66 27.26
C ASN A 230 -29.93 -17.08 27.01
N PRO A 231 -30.54 -18.14 27.58
CA PRO A 231 -29.93 -19.47 27.61
C PRO A 231 -29.72 -20.08 26.21
N LYS A 232 -30.52 -19.64 25.25
CA LYS A 232 -30.53 -20.09 23.85
C LYS A 232 -29.55 -19.36 22.94
N SER A 233 -28.92 -18.29 23.42
CA SER A 233 -28.07 -17.42 22.60
C SER A 233 -26.59 -17.54 22.96
N LEU A 234 -25.74 -17.11 22.04
CA LEU A 234 -24.34 -16.78 22.23
C LEU A 234 -24.13 -15.34 21.81
N PHE A 235 -23.01 -14.77 22.25
CA PHE A 235 -22.61 -13.43 21.86
C PHE A 235 -21.16 -13.44 21.42
N VAL A 236 -20.85 -12.68 20.37
CA VAL A 236 -19.49 -12.26 20.04
C VAL A 236 -19.33 -10.82 20.53
N ARG A 237 -18.31 -10.55 21.35
CA ARG A 237 -17.94 -9.18 21.70
C ARG A 237 -16.87 -8.65 20.75
N SER A 238 -17.03 -7.43 20.27
CA SER A 238 -16.05 -6.70 19.47
C SER A 238 -15.71 -5.41 20.19
N LYS A 239 -14.43 -5.21 20.55
CA LYS A 239 -13.99 -4.03 21.30
C LYS A 239 -13.94 -2.82 20.36
N PHE A 240 -14.55 -1.70 20.74
CA PHE A 240 -14.32 -0.46 20.02
C PHE A 240 -12.88 0.00 20.22
N PHE A 241 -12.27 0.48 19.14
CA PHE A 241 -11.00 1.18 19.24
C PHE A 241 -11.17 2.51 19.99
N ASP A 242 -10.07 2.96 20.59
CA ASP A 242 -10.00 4.32 21.11
C ASP A 242 -9.82 5.31 19.94
N ASN A 243 -10.45 6.48 20.01
CA ASN A 243 -10.34 7.57 19.03
C ASN A 243 -10.66 7.17 17.58
N VAL A 244 -11.77 6.47 17.37
CA VAL A 244 -12.27 6.10 16.03
C VAL A 244 -13.54 6.83 15.64
N VAL A 245 -13.68 7.05 14.35
CA VAL A 245 -14.89 7.55 13.67
C VAL A 245 -15.16 6.65 12.47
N GLN A 246 -16.42 6.38 12.10
CA GLN A 246 -16.70 5.62 10.87
C GLN A 246 -16.17 6.38 9.65
N LEU A 247 -15.69 5.68 8.61
CA LEU A 247 -15.18 6.34 7.40
C LEU A 247 -16.26 7.20 6.72
N SER A 248 -17.52 6.76 6.75
CA SER A 248 -18.66 7.54 6.27
C SER A 248 -18.81 8.86 7.05
N GLU A 249 -18.79 8.83 8.37
CA GLU A 249 -18.86 10.01 9.23
C GLU A 249 -17.62 10.92 9.07
N PHE A 250 -16.42 10.34 8.99
CA PHE A 250 -15.17 11.07 8.75
C PHE A 250 -15.21 11.82 7.41
N SER A 251 -15.83 11.23 6.39
CA SER A 251 -16.07 11.90 5.12
C SER A 251 -17.18 12.96 5.18
N GLY A 252 -17.85 13.15 6.31
CA GLY A 252 -18.96 14.10 6.48
C GLY A 252 -20.30 13.59 5.97
N SER A 253 -20.48 12.27 5.91
CA SER A 253 -21.74 11.63 5.52
C SER A 253 -22.43 10.99 6.72
N LEU A 254 -23.76 11.13 6.78
CA LEU A 254 -24.62 10.53 7.82
C LEU A 254 -25.32 9.25 7.35
N SER A 255 -25.14 8.83 6.09
CA SER A 255 -25.93 7.77 5.45
C SER A 255 -25.15 6.47 5.17
N GLY A 256 -24.00 6.25 5.83
CA GLY A 256 -23.16 5.05 5.66
C GLY A 256 -22.38 4.95 4.35
N ALA A 257 -22.73 5.76 3.34
CA ALA A 257 -21.95 5.98 2.12
C ALA A 257 -20.88 7.06 2.35
N MET A 258 -19.77 7.01 1.62
CA MET A 258 -18.70 8.02 1.74
C MET A 258 -18.99 9.26 0.89
N LYS A 259 -18.72 10.45 1.41
CA LYS A 259 -18.75 11.71 0.66
C LYS A 259 -17.41 11.92 -0.07
N ALA A 260 -17.41 11.72 -1.38
CA ALA A 260 -16.19 11.61 -2.19
C ALA A 260 -15.38 12.92 -2.32
N ASP A 261 -16.02 14.08 -2.19
CA ASP A 261 -15.43 15.41 -2.36
C ASP A 261 -14.74 15.94 -1.09
N ASN A 262 -14.76 15.18 0.01
CA ASN A 262 -14.16 15.62 1.26
C ASN A 262 -12.63 15.45 1.24
N GLU A 263 -11.90 16.56 1.27
CA GLU A 263 -10.43 16.60 1.26
C GLU A 263 -9.79 15.92 2.49
N GLN A 264 -10.52 15.73 3.60
CA GLN A 264 -9.97 15.01 4.77
C GLN A 264 -9.58 13.56 4.43
N LEU A 265 -10.20 12.97 3.41
CA LEU A 265 -9.87 11.64 2.91
C LEU A 265 -8.40 11.53 2.45
N GLN A 266 -7.76 12.65 2.06
CA GLN A 266 -6.36 12.65 1.58
C GLN A 266 -5.38 12.30 2.69
N LYS A 267 -5.79 12.47 3.95
CA LYS A 267 -4.98 12.16 5.14
C LYS A 267 -4.95 10.67 5.45
N LEU A 268 -5.81 9.88 4.80
CA LEU A 268 -6.00 8.48 5.16
C LEU A 268 -4.82 7.62 4.73
N GLU A 269 -4.40 6.74 5.64
CA GLU A 269 -3.32 5.79 5.45
C GLU A 269 -3.81 4.36 5.65
N GLY A 270 -3.29 3.45 4.81
CA GLY A 270 -3.56 2.02 4.96
C GLY A 270 -4.84 1.51 4.32
N PHE A 271 -5.50 2.32 3.49
CA PHE A 271 -6.66 1.87 2.72
C PHE A 271 -6.33 0.63 1.88
N GLU A 272 -5.18 0.65 1.17
CA GLU A 272 -4.71 -0.47 0.37
C GLU A 272 -4.50 -1.74 1.19
N LYS A 273 -3.97 -1.60 2.41
CA LYS A 273 -3.73 -2.72 3.32
C LYS A 273 -5.04 -3.35 3.80
N VAL A 274 -6.04 -2.53 4.14
CA VAL A 274 -7.34 -3.03 4.57
C VAL A 274 -8.06 -3.74 3.43
N ILE A 275 -8.08 -3.16 2.23
CA ILE A 275 -8.69 -3.80 1.06
C ILE A 275 -7.96 -5.09 0.68
N ALA A 276 -6.62 -5.13 0.77
CA ALA A 276 -5.86 -6.36 0.56
C ALA A 276 -6.26 -7.46 1.57
N ALA A 277 -6.44 -7.14 2.84
CA ALA A 277 -6.92 -8.10 3.85
C ALA A 277 -8.35 -8.58 3.53
N CYS A 278 -9.23 -7.68 3.10
CA CYS A 278 -10.59 -8.01 2.66
C CYS A 278 -10.57 -9.01 1.49
N HIS A 279 -9.69 -8.82 0.50
CA HIS A 279 -9.54 -9.77 -0.61
C HIS A 279 -8.92 -11.11 -0.16
N MET A 280 -7.95 -11.10 0.76
CA MET A 280 -7.35 -12.31 1.32
C MET A 280 -8.37 -13.19 2.06
N LEU A 281 -9.35 -12.57 2.73
CA LEU A 281 -10.32 -13.25 3.58
C LEU A 281 -11.74 -13.31 2.99
N GLY A 282 -11.90 -12.92 1.73
CA GLY A 282 -13.16 -13.04 0.99
C GLY A 282 -14.30 -12.18 1.55
N GLU A 283 -14.00 -10.95 1.94
CA GLU A 283 -14.96 -10.00 2.52
C GLU A 283 -15.89 -9.42 1.46
N LEU A 284 -17.19 -9.57 1.71
CA LEU A 284 -18.24 -9.03 0.85
C LEU A 284 -18.55 -7.57 1.19
N ASP A 285 -18.31 -7.12 2.43
CA ASP A 285 -18.94 -5.91 2.99
C ASP A 285 -17.94 -4.92 3.62
N TYR A 286 -17.05 -4.37 2.79
CA TYR A 286 -16.06 -3.34 3.18
C TYR A 286 -16.50 -1.89 2.82
N HIS A 287 -17.79 -1.60 2.96
CA HIS A 287 -18.33 -0.24 2.77
C HIS A 287 -17.88 0.72 3.90
N ALA A 288 -18.08 2.02 3.71
CA ALA A 288 -17.57 3.06 4.60
C ALA A 288 -18.18 3.09 6.02
N GLY A 289 -19.19 2.26 6.29
CA GLY A 289 -19.71 2.04 7.66
C GLY A 289 -18.97 0.94 8.41
N ASN A 290 -18.38 -0.02 7.68
CA ASN A 290 -17.58 -1.12 8.24
C ASN A 290 -16.07 -0.82 8.22
N LEU A 291 -15.69 0.37 7.72
CA LEU A 291 -14.35 0.93 7.85
C LEU A 291 -14.39 2.07 8.86
N MET A 292 -13.38 2.15 9.72
CA MET A 292 -13.20 3.24 10.67
C MET A 292 -11.88 3.95 10.43
N VAL A 293 -11.80 5.21 10.86
CA VAL A 293 -10.61 6.04 10.87
C VAL A 293 -10.17 6.22 12.32
N GLN A 294 -9.03 5.64 12.67
CA GLN A 294 -8.40 5.73 13.97
C GLN A 294 -7.36 6.84 14.00
N ASN A 295 -7.35 7.62 15.09
CA ASN A 295 -6.41 8.71 15.32
C ASN A 295 -6.39 9.75 14.17
N GLY A 296 -7.50 9.87 13.42
CA GLY A 296 -7.67 10.85 12.34
C GLY A 296 -6.98 10.52 11.02
N ASN A 297 -6.29 9.38 10.88
CA ASN A 297 -5.63 9.01 9.62
C ASN A 297 -5.63 7.50 9.31
N THR A 298 -5.67 6.61 10.29
CA THR A 298 -5.40 5.18 10.05
C THR A 298 -6.69 4.44 9.79
N ILE A 299 -6.81 3.76 8.64
CA ILE A 299 -8.00 2.96 8.35
C ILE A 299 -7.93 1.60 9.05
N THR A 300 -9.03 1.22 9.70
CA THR A 300 -9.23 -0.07 10.37
C THR A 300 -10.49 -0.77 9.86
N LYS A 301 -10.50 -2.10 9.82
CA LYS A 301 -11.66 -2.91 9.44
C LYS A 301 -12.39 -3.42 10.66
N ILE A 302 -13.72 -3.33 10.66
CA ILE A 302 -14.62 -3.89 11.67
C ILE A 302 -15.72 -4.71 10.98
N ASP A 303 -16.51 -5.44 11.76
CA ASP A 303 -17.68 -6.20 11.28
C ASP A 303 -17.32 -7.25 10.23
N HIS A 304 -16.77 -8.38 10.70
CA HIS A 304 -16.22 -9.44 9.87
C HIS A 304 -17.24 -10.52 9.53
N GLY A 305 -18.49 -10.40 9.98
CA GLY A 305 -19.57 -11.35 9.76
C GLY A 305 -19.94 -11.59 8.29
N ARG A 306 -19.35 -10.84 7.35
CA ARG A 306 -19.49 -11.03 5.90
C ARG A 306 -18.22 -11.56 5.22
N SER A 307 -17.23 -11.97 6.02
CA SER A 307 -16.01 -12.64 5.55
C SER A 307 -16.29 -14.04 5.01
N PHE A 308 -15.37 -14.54 4.19
CA PHE A 308 -15.39 -15.87 3.59
C PHE A 308 -16.56 -16.12 2.63
N ILE A 309 -17.14 -15.06 2.07
CA ILE A 309 -18.28 -15.15 1.13
C ILE A 309 -17.83 -14.83 -0.30
N GLU A 310 -17.07 -13.75 -0.50
CA GLU A 310 -16.65 -13.29 -1.84
C GLU A 310 -15.14 -13.39 -2.01
N PHE A 311 -14.69 -14.54 -2.47
CA PHE A 311 -13.32 -14.79 -2.89
C PHE A 311 -13.10 -14.42 -4.35
N HIS A 312 -11.84 -14.47 -4.79
CA HIS A 312 -11.46 -14.18 -6.16
C HIS A 312 -10.66 -15.33 -6.74
N GLN A 313 -11.14 -15.88 -7.85
CA GLN A 313 -10.44 -16.96 -8.56
C GLN A 313 -9.09 -16.48 -9.14
N ASP A 314 -9.07 -15.26 -9.66
CA ASP A 314 -7.93 -14.71 -10.38
C ASP A 314 -7.92 -13.17 -10.32
N PHE A 315 -6.88 -12.57 -10.91
CA PHE A 315 -6.71 -11.12 -10.98
C PHE A 315 -7.86 -10.42 -11.74
N PRO A 316 -8.32 -10.91 -12.91
CA PRO A 316 -9.51 -10.37 -13.57
C PRO A 316 -10.76 -10.34 -12.66
N ALA A 317 -11.08 -11.44 -11.98
CA ALA A 317 -12.22 -11.51 -11.08
C ALA A 317 -12.10 -10.52 -9.91
N MET A 318 -10.90 -10.41 -9.33
CA MET A 318 -10.61 -9.46 -8.25
C MET A 318 -10.81 -8.01 -8.72
N VAL A 319 -10.21 -7.61 -9.85
CA VAL A 319 -10.29 -6.22 -10.33
C VAL A 319 -11.73 -5.85 -10.70
N GLN A 320 -12.48 -6.75 -11.33
CA GLN A 320 -13.90 -6.54 -11.67
C GLN A 320 -14.78 -6.39 -10.41
N ALA A 321 -14.59 -7.25 -9.41
CA ALA A 321 -15.33 -7.16 -8.16
C ALA A 321 -14.99 -5.86 -7.40
N THR A 322 -13.70 -5.55 -7.29
CA THR A 322 -13.19 -4.33 -6.63
C THR A 322 -13.76 -3.07 -7.30
N TYR A 323 -13.73 -2.99 -8.63
CA TYR A 323 -14.27 -1.84 -9.34
C TYR A 323 -15.76 -1.62 -9.06
N ARG A 324 -16.57 -2.69 -9.07
CA ARG A 324 -18.00 -2.61 -8.75
C ARG A 324 -18.23 -2.12 -7.32
N HIS A 325 -17.48 -2.66 -6.35
CA HIS A 325 -17.56 -2.23 -4.96
C HIS A 325 -17.13 -0.77 -4.78
N PHE A 326 -16.05 -0.36 -5.43
CA PHE A 326 -15.55 1.01 -5.37
C PHE A 326 -16.53 2.02 -5.96
N ILE A 327 -17.29 1.65 -6.98
CA ILE A 327 -18.40 2.45 -7.50
C ILE A 327 -19.54 2.52 -6.48
N ASN A 328 -20.00 1.36 -5.99
CA ASN A 328 -21.14 1.28 -5.07
C ASN A 328 -20.91 2.01 -3.73
N PHE A 329 -19.66 2.02 -3.25
CA PHE A 329 -19.30 2.63 -1.97
C PHE A 329 -18.73 4.05 -2.10
N GLY A 330 -18.61 4.58 -3.32
CA GLY A 330 -18.13 5.94 -3.60
C GLY A 330 -16.61 6.11 -3.61
N TYR A 331 -15.83 5.05 -3.38
CA TYR A 331 -14.36 5.08 -3.41
C TYR A 331 -13.80 5.47 -4.78
N ALA A 332 -14.37 4.95 -5.87
CA ALA A 332 -13.93 5.28 -7.23
C ALA A 332 -14.03 6.79 -7.53
N ASN A 333 -15.08 7.44 -7.03
CA ASN A 333 -15.25 8.88 -7.23
C ASN A 333 -14.24 9.69 -6.42
N ALA A 334 -13.98 9.31 -5.16
CA ALA A 334 -12.99 9.98 -4.32
C ALA A 334 -11.57 9.82 -4.89
N ILE A 335 -11.24 8.64 -5.42
CA ILE A 335 -9.95 8.38 -6.11
C ILE A 335 -9.83 9.25 -7.36
N ARG A 336 -10.89 9.36 -8.19
CA ARG A 336 -10.87 10.22 -9.38
C ARG A 336 -10.70 11.70 -9.06
N GLN A 337 -11.22 12.15 -7.93
CA GLN A 337 -11.07 13.52 -7.44
C GLN A 337 -9.72 13.77 -6.73
N GLY A 338 -8.89 12.74 -6.54
CA GLY A 338 -7.63 12.84 -5.81
C GLY A 338 -7.80 12.94 -4.29
N ASN A 339 -9.00 12.69 -3.77
CA ASN A 339 -9.31 12.78 -2.35
C ASN A 339 -9.02 11.48 -1.59
N LEU A 340 -9.01 10.33 -2.26
CA LEU A 340 -8.65 9.04 -1.65
C LEU A 340 -7.54 8.39 -2.47
N SER A 341 -6.53 7.84 -1.81
CA SER A 341 -5.43 7.14 -2.48
C SER A 341 -5.65 5.63 -2.44
N PHE A 342 -5.45 4.95 -3.58
CA PHE A 342 -5.42 3.49 -3.66
C PHE A 342 -4.31 3.03 -4.61
N THR A 343 -3.06 3.21 -4.20
CA THR A 343 -1.90 2.98 -5.05
C THR A 343 -1.64 1.50 -5.32
N ILE A 344 -1.27 1.16 -6.56
CA ILE A 344 -0.95 -0.23 -6.91
C ILE A 344 0.29 -0.73 -6.15
N GLU A 345 1.24 0.16 -5.88
CA GLU A 345 2.47 -0.14 -5.15
C GLU A 345 2.15 -0.57 -3.71
N LYS A 346 1.40 0.22 -2.94
CA LYS A 346 1.03 -0.12 -1.55
C LYS A 346 0.11 -1.35 -1.48
N TYR A 347 -0.78 -1.51 -2.46
CA TYR A 347 -1.64 -2.69 -2.54
C TYR A 347 -0.83 -3.97 -2.81
N SER A 348 0.08 -3.94 -3.78
CA SER A 348 0.98 -5.07 -4.09
C SER A 348 1.89 -5.41 -2.90
N GLU A 349 2.47 -4.40 -2.25
CA GLU A 349 3.28 -4.60 -1.03
C GLU A 349 2.47 -5.23 0.10
N SER A 350 1.24 -4.75 0.32
CA SER A 350 0.33 -5.31 1.34
C SER A 350 -0.01 -6.77 1.06
N LEU A 351 -0.32 -7.13 -0.19
CA LEU A 351 -0.56 -8.53 -0.56
C LEU A 351 0.67 -9.41 -0.33
N LYS A 352 1.86 -8.95 -0.77
CA LYS A 352 3.11 -9.67 -0.54
C LYS A 352 3.38 -9.90 0.95
N GLN A 353 3.16 -8.88 1.78
CA GLN A 353 3.27 -8.98 3.23
C GLN A 353 2.28 -10.01 3.80
N MET A 354 1.02 -9.98 3.37
CA MET A 354 -0.01 -10.88 3.90
C MET A 354 0.21 -12.33 3.48
N ILE A 355 0.67 -12.56 2.26
CA ILE A 355 1.01 -13.91 1.76
C ILE A 355 2.16 -14.54 2.55
N THR A 356 3.11 -13.74 3.05
CA THR A 356 4.19 -14.25 3.90
C THR A 356 3.77 -14.43 5.35
N GLN A 357 2.74 -13.70 5.80
CA GLN A 357 2.20 -13.77 7.16
C GLN A 357 1.18 -14.89 7.37
N LEU A 358 0.50 -15.34 6.31
CA LEU A 358 -0.59 -16.32 6.35
C LEU A 358 -0.24 -17.58 5.55
N ASP A 359 -0.10 -18.69 6.25
CA ASP A 359 0.07 -20.03 5.67
C ASP A 359 -1.09 -20.98 6.03
N GLU A 360 -1.08 -22.16 5.39
CA GLU A 360 -2.12 -23.17 5.61
C GLU A 360 -2.21 -23.66 7.06
N ARG A 361 -1.08 -23.72 7.80
CA ARG A 361 -1.07 -24.19 9.19
C ARG A 361 -1.70 -23.16 10.11
N GLN A 362 -1.44 -21.87 9.87
CA GLN A 362 -2.08 -20.78 10.61
C GLN A 362 -3.58 -20.75 10.35
N ILE A 363 -4.01 -20.93 9.10
CA ILE A 363 -5.44 -21.05 8.75
C ILE A 363 -6.07 -22.20 9.55
N GLU A 364 -5.47 -23.39 9.49
CA GLU A 364 -5.98 -24.56 10.22
C GLU A 364 -6.06 -24.33 11.72
N ALA A 365 -4.98 -23.84 12.32
CA ALA A 365 -4.90 -23.62 13.76
C ALA A 365 -5.95 -22.62 14.25
N ILE A 366 -6.12 -21.49 13.54
CA ILE A 366 -7.10 -20.46 13.91
C ILE A 366 -8.53 -20.98 13.74
N VAL A 367 -8.84 -21.63 12.59
CA VAL A 367 -10.18 -22.20 12.35
C VAL A 367 -10.52 -23.26 13.40
N ASP A 368 -9.60 -24.18 13.69
CA ASP A 368 -9.82 -25.23 14.68
C ASP A 368 -9.99 -24.68 16.09
N GLN A 369 -9.16 -23.71 16.49
CA GLN A 369 -9.27 -23.05 17.79
C GLN A 369 -10.65 -22.40 17.94
N ARG A 370 -11.05 -21.54 17.00
CA ARG A 370 -12.32 -20.80 17.10
C ARG A 370 -13.55 -21.72 17.04
N ILE A 371 -13.50 -22.81 16.27
CA ILE A 371 -14.58 -23.80 16.25
C ILE A 371 -14.62 -24.62 17.54
N ALA A 372 -13.46 -24.97 18.13
CA ALA A 372 -13.42 -25.66 19.42
C ALA A 372 -13.99 -24.80 20.56
N GLU A 373 -13.79 -23.47 20.51
CA GLU A 373 -14.40 -22.52 21.45
C GLU A 373 -15.94 -22.54 21.35
N LEU A 374 -16.49 -22.59 20.13
CA LEU A 374 -17.94 -22.73 19.89
C LEU A 374 -18.49 -24.07 20.41
N GLU A 375 -17.77 -25.15 20.17
CA GLU A 375 -18.12 -26.50 20.63
C GLU A 375 -18.20 -26.57 22.17
N LYS A 376 -17.23 -25.97 22.85
CA LYS A 376 -17.16 -25.89 24.32
C LYS A 376 -18.35 -25.17 24.96
N VAL A 377 -18.97 -24.22 24.26
CA VAL A 377 -20.13 -23.45 24.76
C VAL A 377 -21.48 -24.04 24.34
N GLY A 378 -21.47 -25.22 23.73
CA GLY A 378 -22.68 -25.92 23.30
C GLY A 378 -23.35 -25.31 22.07
N PHE A 379 -22.57 -24.67 21.19
CA PHE A 379 -23.06 -24.32 19.86
C PHE A 379 -23.38 -25.58 19.06
N ASN A 380 -24.43 -25.55 18.23
CA ASN A 380 -24.74 -26.62 17.30
C ASN A 380 -24.66 -26.07 15.87
N PRO A 381 -23.71 -26.53 15.04
CA PRO A 381 -23.53 -26.01 13.69
C PRO A 381 -24.59 -26.48 12.70
N LYS A 382 -25.38 -27.52 13.04
CA LYS A 382 -26.42 -28.06 12.18
C LYS A 382 -27.38 -26.97 11.71
N GLY A 383 -27.71 -26.99 10.43
CA GLY A 383 -28.67 -26.07 9.81
C GLY A 383 -28.11 -24.67 9.53
N ILE A 384 -26.78 -24.50 9.59
CA ILE A 384 -26.13 -23.36 8.93
C ILE A 384 -26.07 -23.63 7.43
N THR A 385 -26.33 -22.60 6.63
CA THR A 385 -26.02 -22.59 5.21
C THR A 385 -24.84 -21.64 5.00
N ALA A 386 -23.65 -22.21 4.82
CA ALA A 386 -22.44 -21.47 4.54
C ALA A 386 -22.43 -21.04 3.06
N LEU A 387 -21.84 -19.88 2.77
CA LEU A 387 -21.86 -19.26 1.45
C LEU A 387 -20.43 -18.95 1.00
N ALA A 388 -20.07 -19.31 -0.23
CA ALA A 388 -18.82 -18.90 -0.85
C ALA A 388 -18.98 -18.72 -2.37
N ARG A 389 -18.25 -17.78 -2.96
CA ARG A 389 -18.05 -17.64 -4.40
C ARG A 389 -16.62 -17.24 -4.72
N PHE A 390 -16.08 -17.78 -5.80
CA PHE A 390 -14.79 -17.38 -6.37
C PHE A 390 -14.92 -16.62 -7.70
N GLN A 391 -16.08 -16.76 -8.33
CA GLN A 391 -16.43 -16.07 -9.58
C GLN A 391 -17.65 -15.17 -9.36
N GLY A 392 -17.82 -14.19 -10.25
CA GLY A 392 -19.01 -13.35 -10.26
C GLY A 392 -20.29 -14.19 -10.38
N GLY A 393 -21.33 -13.86 -9.60
CA GLY A 393 -22.60 -14.58 -9.61
C GLY A 393 -23.17 -14.81 -8.21
N ARG A 394 -24.12 -15.74 -8.12
CA ARG A 394 -24.70 -16.19 -6.84
C ARG A 394 -23.69 -17.06 -6.09
N ALA A 395 -23.61 -16.87 -4.77
CA ALA A 395 -22.77 -17.71 -3.93
C ALA A 395 -23.28 -19.16 -3.89
N GLN A 396 -22.35 -20.11 -3.91
CA GLN A 396 -22.64 -21.50 -3.66
C GLN A 396 -23.04 -21.65 -2.20
N SER A 397 -24.15 -22.36 -1.97
CA SER A 397 -24.68 -22.65 -0.65
C SER A 397 -24.29 -24.06 -0.23
N THR A 398 -23.60 -24.18 0.90
CA THR A 398 -23.17 -25.46 1.47
C THR A 398 -23.87 -25.68 2.81
N PRO A 399 -24.74 -26.71 2.93
CA PRO A 399 -25.31 -27.10 4.21
C PRO A 399 -24.23 -27.60 5.16
N ILE A 400 -24.28 -27.15 6.42
CA ILE A 400 -23.41 -27.64 7.50
C ILE A 400 -24.24 -28.47 8.45
N ASN A 401 -23.86 -29.74 8.65
CA ASN A 401 -24.57 -30.67 9.52
C ASN A 401 -23.87 -30.88 10.86
N ASN A 402 -22.55 -30.77 10.89
CA ASN A 402 -21.74 -31.03 12.08
C ASN A 402 -20.48 -30.13 12.11
N PHE A 403 -19.66 -30.26 13.15
CA PHE A 403 -18.45 -29.45 13.31
C PHE A 403 -17.32 -29.82 12.34
N ALA A 404 -17.26 -31.07 11.86
CA ALA A 404 -16.29 -31.46 10.83
C ALA A 404 -16.60 -30.77 9.50
N ASP A 405 -17.87 -30.73 9.08
CA ASP A 405 -18.31 -29.99 7.90
C ASP A 405 -17.95 -28.50 8.00
N LEU A 406 -18.17 -27.90 9.19
CA LEU A 406 -17.86 -26.49 9.44
C LEU A 406 -16.36 -26.20 9.32
N ARG A 407 -15.51 -27.06 9.92
CA ARG A 407 -14.05 -26.96 9.82
C ARG A 407 -13.59 -27.11 8.38
N LEU A 408 -14.08 -28.13 7.69
CA LEU A 408 -13.72 -28.43 6.30
C LEU A 408 -14.06 -27.25 5.39
N PHE A 409 -15.30 -26.74 5.47
CA PHE A 409 -15.76 -25.63 4.65
C PHE A 409 -14.83 -24.42 4.74
N TYR A 410 -14.56 -23.91 5.95
CA TYR A 410 -13.72 -22.71 6.08
C TYR A 410 -12.27 -22.97 5.70
N LYS A 411 -11.70 -24.12 6.10
CA LYS A 411 -10.31 -24.45 5.76
C LYS A 411 -10.10 -24.52 4.25
N GLU A 412 -10.93 -25.26 3.53
CA GLU A 412 -10.77 -25.46 2.09
C GLU A 412 -10.93 -24.14 1.32
N ASN A 413 -11.99 -23.38 1.59
CA ASN A 413 -12.25 -22.13 0.88
C ASN A 413 -11.17 -21.06 1.14
N ILE A 414 -10.69 -20.94 2.38
CA ILE A 414 -9.64 -19.95 2.71
C ILE A 414 -8.29 -20.36 2.10
N LYS A 415 -7.95 -21.66 2.11
CA LYS A 415 -6.72 -22.17 1.47
C LYS A 415 -6.74 -22.05 -0.05
N GLU A 416 -7.89 -22.33 -0.67
CA GLU A 416 -8.08 -22.08 -2.11
C GLU A 416 -7.88 -20.60 -2.42
N ASN A 417 -8.49 -19.70 -1.63
CA ASN A 417 -8.29 -18.27 -1.84
C ASN A 417 -6.85 -17.82 -1.59
N LEU A 418 -6.14 -18.38 -0.59
CA LEU A 418 -4.72 -18.09 -0.39
C LEU A 418 -3.89 -18.46 -1.63
N THR A 419 -4.22 -19.57 -2.29
CA THR A 419 -3.58 -19.98 -3.55
C THR A 419 -3.90 -19.00 -4.67
N ASN A 420 -5.15 -18.61 -4.83
CA ASN A 420 -5.55 -17.64 -5.86
C ASN A 420 -4.92 -16.27 -5.61
N MET A 421 -4.88 -15.82 -4.36
CA MET A 421 -4.32 -14.52 -4.00
C MET A 421 -2.80 -14.45 -4.21
N LYS A 422 -2.07 -15.57 -4.16
CA LYS A 422 -0.66 -15.63 -4.59
C LYS A 422 -0.50 -15.29 -6.07
N GLU A 423 -1.40 -15.79 -6.92
CA GLU A 423 -1.40 -15.45 -8.34
C GLU A 423 -1.84 -14.00 -8.57
N VAL A 424 -2.87 -13.52 -7.86
CA VAL A 424 -3.29 -12.11 -7.88
C VAL A 424 -2.15 -11.18 -7.48
N ALA A 425 -1.36 -11.53 -6.48
CA ALA A 425 -0.22 -10.73 -6.03
C ALA A 425 0.89 -10.62 -7.08
N LYS A 426 1.18 -11.72 -7.82
CA LYS A 426 2.10 -11.69 -8.97
C LYS A 426 1.60 -10.73 -10.05
N SER A 427 0.32 -10.80 -10.39
CA SER A 427 -0.28 -9.88 -11.36
C SER A 427 -0.24 -8.42 -10.89
N ALA A 428 -0.57 -8.16 -9.62
CA ALA A 428 -0.51 -6.81 -9.04
C ALA A 428 0.93 -6.26 -9.02
N GLU A 429 1.93 -7.10 -8.78
CA GLU A 429 3.34 -6.75 -8.88
C GLU A 429 3.75 -6.37 -10.32
N ILE A 430 3.22 -7.03 -11.33
CA ILE A 430 3.50 -6.63 -12.72
C ILE A 430 2.91 -5.25 -13.01
N VAL A 431 1.67 -4.99 -12.57
CA VAL A 431 1.02 -3.68 -12.75
C VAL A 431 1.79 -2.57 -12.02
N SER A 432 2.36 -2.84 -10.84
CA SER A 432 3.17 -1.85 -10.11
C SER A 432 4.48 -1.50 -10.83
N LYS A 433 4.94 -2.33 -11.75
CA LYS A 433 6.14 -2.12 -12.58
C LYS A 433 5.88 -1.33 -13.87
N PHE A 434 4.65 -0.89 -14.09
CA PHE A 434 4.30 -0.06 -15.25
C PHE A 434 4.99 1.31 -15.17
N SER A 435 5.80 1.65 -16.19
CA SER A 435 6.79 2.72 -16.04
C SER A 435 6.40 4.04 -16.72
N ASN A 436 5.60 4.01 -17.79
CA ASN A 436 5.14 5.19 -18.56
C ASN A 436 3.63 5.48 -18.42
N VAL A 437 3.02 5.06 -17.30
CA VAL A 437 1.61 5.36 -16.98
C VAL A 437 1.43 6.72 -16.30
N SER A 438 0.22 7.27 -16.37
CA SER A 438 -0.10 8.56 -15.74
C SER A 438 -0.05 8.48 -14.20
N PRO A 439 0.18 9.61 -13.50
CA PRO A 439 0.07 9.67 -12.05
C PRO A 439 -1.31 9.21 -11.54
N ALA A 440 -2.38 9.54 -12.26
CA ALA A 440 -3.74 9.14 -11.93
C ALA A 440 -3.94 7.61 -11.95
N PHE A 441 -3.30 6.92 -12.91
CA PHE A 441 -3.29 5.45 -12.94
C PHE A 441 -2.66 4.89 -11.66
N LYS A 442 -1.45 5.37 -11.31
CA LYS A 442 -0.72 4.95 -10.11
C LYS A 442 -1.47 5.25 -8.81
N GLN A 443 -2.23 6.35 -8.76
CA GLN A 443 -2.99 6.76 -7.58
C GLN A 443 -4.33 6.03 -7.36
N GLY A 444 -4.68 5.08 -8.23
CA GLY A 444 -5.80 4.15 -8.00
C GLY A 444 -6.75 3.95 -9.17
N GLN A 445 -6.61 4.73 -10.24
CA GLN A 445 -7.42 4.52 -11.44
C GLN A 445 -7.03 3.26 -12.23
N TRP A 446 -5.94 2.57 -11.85
CA TRP A 446 -5.58 1.26 -12.41
C TRP A 446 -6.69 0.22 -12.28
N VAL A 447 -7.47 0.24 -11.19
CA VAL A 447 -8.59 -0.68 -10.96
C VAL A 447 -9.66 -0.49 -12.04
N GLU A 448 -10.07 0.76 -12.28
CA GLU A 448 -11.06 1.11 -13.31
C GLU A 448 -10.54 0.81 -14.71
N ALA A 449 -9.29 1.15 -14.98
CA ALA A 449 -8.66 0.97 -16.28
C ALA A 449 -8.59 -0.52 -16.68
N LEU A 450 -8.14 -1.38 -15.76
CA LEU A 450 -8.10 -2.83 -15.99
C LEU A 450 -9.50 -3.47 -16.01
N ALA A 451 -10.42 -3.06 -15.12
CA ALA A 451 -11.79 -3.59 -15.11
C ALA A 451 -12.54 -3.30 -16.41
N ARG A 452 -12.29 -2.15 -17.05
CA ARG A 452 -12.94 -1.78 -18.31
C ARG A 452 -12.24 -2.31 -19.56
N SER A 453 -11.04 -2.87 -19.41
CA SER A 453 -10.27 -3.39 -20.54
C SER A 453 -10.82 -4.72 -21.05
N ALA A 454 -10.70 -4.92 -22.37
CA ALA A 454 -11.00 -6.20 -23.02
C ALA A 454 -10.06 -7.33 -22.58
N THR A 455 -8.85 -6.98 -22.12
CA THR A 455 -7.90 -7.91 -21.49
C THR A 455 -7.51 -7.40 -20.11
N GLN A 456 -7.57 -8.29 -19.11
CA GLN A 456 -7.17 -7.99 -17.73
C GLN A 456 -5.88 -8.69 -17.30
N ASP A 457 -5.24 -9.47 -18.18
CA ASP A 457 -3.86 -9.92 -17.94
C ASP A 457 -2.93 -8.68 -17.98
N PRO A 458 -2.07 -8.46 -16.97
CA PRO A 458 -1.25 -7.26 -16.89
C PRO A 458 -0.32 -7.05 -18.09
N VAL A 459 0.28 -8.12 -18.62
CA VAL A 459 1.20 -8.03 -19.77
C VAL A 459 0.41 -7.76 -21.05
N ALA A 460 -0.70 -8.46 -21.25
CA ALA A 460 -1.59 -8.21 -22.39
C ALA A 460 -2.11 -6.77 -22.39
N TYR A 461 -2.57 -6.28 -21.23
CA TYR A 461 -3.00 -4.90 -21.04
C TYR A 461 -1.85 -3.93 -21.39
N ALA A 462 -0.66 -4.16 -20.83
CA ALA A 462 0.48 -3.28 -21.09
C ALA A 462 0.88 -3.27 -22.57
N SER A 463 0.89 -4.43 -23.23
CA SER A 463 1.16 -4.55 -24.67
C SER A 463 0.18 -3.72 -25.49
N HIS A 464 -1.13 -3.89 -25.25
CA HIS A 464 -2.16 -3.24 -26.03
C HIS A 464 -2.15 -1.71 -25.91
N TYR A 465 -1.82 -1.19 -24.73
CA TYR A 465 -1.80 0.26 -24.45
C TYR A 465 -0.41 0.90 -24.54
N ASP A 466 0.58 0.21 -25.16
CA ASP A 466 1.96 0.69 -25.30
C ASP A 466 2.62 1.09 -23.95
N ILE A 467 2.27 0.37 -22.89
CA ILE A 467 2.83 0.54 -21.56
C ILE A 467 4.07 -0.34 -21.42
N LYS A 468 5.12 0.26 -20.87
CA LYS A 468 6.37 -0.41 -20.55
C LYS A 468 6.32 -1.04 -19.17
N ILE A 469 6.99 -2.18 -19.03
CA ILE A 469 7.20 -2.88 -17.76
C ILE A 469 8.71 -2.82 -17.48
N GLU A 470 9.11 -2.20 -16.38
CA GLU A 470 10.53 -1.98 -16.02
C GLU A 470 11.33 -1.33 -17.18
N GLU A 471 10.78 -0.28 -17.80
CA GLU A 471 11.33 0.42 -18.98
C GLU A 471 11.47 -0.40 -20.26
N LYS A 472 11.06 -1.67 -20.25
CA LYS A 472 11.06 -2.55 -21.42
C LYS A 472 9.68 -2.61 -22.06
N ASN A 473 9.66 -2.95 -23.34
CA ASN A 473 8.42 -3.31 -24.02
C ASN A 473 7.75 -4.49 -23.30
N ALA A 474 6.42 -4.48 -23.13
CA ALA A 474 5.71 -5.49 -22.33
C ALA A 474 5.92 -6.93 -22.81
N LEU A 475 5.89 -7.17 -24.12
CA LEU A 475 6.10 -8.49 -24.71
C LEU A 475 7.56 -8.94 -24.63
N GLN A 476 8.49 -7.99 -24.79
CA GLN A 476 9.92 -8.25 -24.53
C GLN A 476 10.15 -8.64 -23.07
N TRP A 477 9.56 -7.90 -22.13
CA TRP A 477 9.64 -8.20 -20.70
C TRP A 477 9.08 -9.60 -20.40
N ALA A 478 7.94 -9.95 -21.00
CA ALA A 478 7.31 -11.25 -20.82
C ALA A 478 8.19 -12.39 -21.33
N HIS A 479 8.80 -12.23 -22.52
CA HIS A 479 9.75 -13.20 -23.06
C HIS A 479 10.96 -13.40 -22.13
N GLU A 480 11.60 -12.31 -21.70
CA GLU A 480 12.79 -12.34 -20.83
C GLU A 480 12.51 -12.93 -19.43
N ASN A 481 11.27 -12.82 -18.94
CA ASN A 481 10.85 -13.36 -17.65
C ASN A 481 10.09 -14.70 -17.77
N ASN A 482 10.05 -15.30 -18.96
CA ASN A 482 9.27 -16.53 -19.25
C ASN A 482 7.81 -16.45 -18.76
N TYR A 483 7.20 -15.27 -18.86
CA TYR A 483 5.82 -15.03 -18.49
C TYR A 483 4.88 -15.50 -19.62
N GLN A 484 3.90 -16.32 -19.25
CA GLN A 484 2.87 -16.80 -20.16
C GLN A 484 1.62 -15.92 -20.03
N ILE A 485 1.19 -15.33 -21.13
CA ILE A 485 0.06 -14.40 -21.18
C ILE A 485 -1.23 -15.20 -21.09
N LYS A 486 -2.04 -14.91 -20.06
CA LYS A 486 -3.30 -15.61 -19.82
C LYS A 486 -4.40 -14.96 -20.65
N VAL A 487 -4.96 -15.71 -21.60
CA VAL A 487 -6.12 -15.25 -22.40
C VAL A 487 -7.35 -16.13 -22.18
N PRO A 488 -8.58 -15.59 -22.34
CA PRO A 488 -9.79 -16.40 -22.28
C PRO A 488 -9.76 -17.52 -23.32
N ALA A 489 -9.94 -18.77 -22.87
CA ALA A 489 -10.11 -19.92 -23.75
C ALA A 489 -11.57 -20.40 -23.75
N ALA A 490 -11.90 -21.26 -24.72
CA ALA A 490 -13.22 -21.86 -24.81
C ALA A 490 -13.52 -22.65 -23.52
N PRO A 491 -14.65 -22.36 -22.84
CA PRO A 491 -14.94 -22.99 -21.57
C PRO A 491 -15.02 -24.51 -21.74
N ILE A 492 -14.36 -25.25 -20.85
CA ILE A 492 -14.42 -26.71 -20.83
C ILE A 492 -15.56 -27.11 -19.92
N THR A 493 -16.45 -27.91 -20.46
CA THR A 493 -17.53 -28.51 -19.68
C THR A 493 -17.02 -29.79 -19.03
N LYS A 494 -16.92 -29.79 -17.70
CA LYS A 494 -16.55 -30.99 -16.94
C LYS A 494 -17.78 -31.53 -16.23
N THR A 495 -18.15 -32.77 -16.52
CA THR A 495 -19.12 -33.50 -15.72
C THR A 495 -18.39 -34.01 -14.49
N ILE A 496 -18.81 -33.54 -13.32
CA ILE A 496 -18.35 -34.08 -12.04
C ILE A 496 -19.51 -34.80 -11.37
N GLN A 497 -19.19 -35.83 -10.60
CA GLN A 497 -20.15 -36.43 -9.68
C GLN A 497 -20.15 -35.57 -8.41
N GLU A 498 -21.32 -35.07 -8.03
CA GLU A 498 -21.50 -34.41 -6.73
C GLU A 498 -22.75 -34.95 -6.03
N GLN A 499 -22.70 -35.02 -4.71
CA GLN A 499 -23.84 -35.44 -3.89
C GLN A 499 -24.85 -34.29 -3.83
N GLN A 500 -26.05 -34.49 -4.34
CA GLN A 500 -27.16 -33.53 -4.19
C GLN A 500 -28.38 -34.19 -3.56
N TRP A 501 -29.13 -33.39 -2.80
CA TRP A 501 -30.42 -33.79 -2.27
C TRP A 501 -31.46 -33.79 -3.40
N GLN A 502 -32.02 -34.96 -3.69
CA GLN A 502 -33.15 -35.11 -4.60
C GLN A 502 -34.30 -35.85 -3.94
N LYS A 503 -35.53 -35.53 -4.36
CA LYS A 503 -36.70 -36.31 -3.95
C LYS A 503 -36.69 -37.63 -4.69
N ASN A 504 -36.68 -38.72 -3.93
CA ASN A 504 -36.91 -40.05 -4.45
C ASN A 504 -38.28 -40.08 -5.15
N THR A 505 -38.27 -40.48 -6.42
CA THR A 505 -39.45 -40.48 -7.28
C THR A 505 -40.52 -41.49 -6.85
N THR A 506 -40.16 -42.42 -5.96
CA THR A 506 -41.02 -43.53 -5.51
C THR A 506 -41.75 -43.22 -4.21
N ASP A 507 -41.10 -42.56 -3.25
CA ASP A 507 -41.68 -42.28 -1.92
C ASP A 507 -41.73 -40.78 -1.56
N GLY A 508 -41.24 -39.90 -2.45
CA GLY A 508 -41.26 -38.46 -2.29
C GLY A 508 -40.31 -37.92 -1.20
N LYS A 509 -39.50 -38.78 -0.56
CA LYS A 509 -38.57 -38.38 0.50
C LYS A 509 -37.29 -37.83 -0.09
N TRP A 510 -36.71 -36.85 0.59
CA TRP A 510 -35.41 -36.29 0.25
C TRP A 510 -34.30 -37.28 0.62
N GLN A 511 -33.42 -37.59 -0.33
CA GLN A 511 -32.23 -38.39 -0.13
C GLN A 511 -31.02 -37.76 -0.85
N GLU A 512 -29.83 -37.88 -0.26
CA GLU A 512 -28.58 -37.56 -0.98
C GLU A 512 -28.33 -38.64 -2.02
N ALA A 513 -28.05 -38.20 -3.24
CA ALA A 513 -27.70 -39.08 -4.32
C ALA A 513 -26.62 -38.42 -5.17
N GLU A 514 -25.72 -39.26 -5.66
CA GLU A 514 -24.69 -38.83 -6.58
C GLU A 514 -25.34 -38.47 -7.92
N VAL A 515 -25.20 -37.21 -8.31
CA VAL A 515 -25.70 -36.70 -9.58
C VAL A 515 -24.55 -36.15 -10.40
N SER A 516 -24.64 -36.44 -11.70
CA SER A 516 -23.69 -35.94 -12.68
C SER A 516 -24.02 -34.49 -13.00
N VAL A 517 -23.22 -33.57 -12.48
CA VAL A 517 -23.41 -32.14 -12.69
C VAL A 517 -22.38 -31.61 -13.67
N THR A 518 -22.91 -31.01 -14.72
CA THR A 518 -22.15 -30.39 -15.79
C THR A 518 -21.67 -29.00 -15.33
N LYS A 519 -20.39 -28.87 -14.93
CA LYS A 519 -19.78 -27.58 -14.56
C LYS A 519 -19.02 -26.99 -15.75
N ILE A 520 -19.40 -25.78 -16.15
CA ILE A 520 -18.68 -24.99 -17.15
C ILE A 520 -17.46 -24.37 -16.46
N HIS A 521 -16.26 -24.85 -16.77
CA HIS A 521 -15.02 -24.22 -16.35
C HIS A 521 -14.57 -23.22 -17.42
N LYS A 522 -14.53 -21.94 -17.07
CA LYS A 522 -13.75 -20.99 -17.86
C LYS A 522 -12.28 -21.41 -17.79
N THR A 523 -11.70 -21.72 -18.92
CA THR A 523 -10.29 -22.04 -19.04
C THR A 523 -9.55 -20.83 -19.56
N THR A 524 -8.28 -20.75 -19.20
CA THR A 524 -7.35 -19.76 -19.74
C THR A 524 -6.34 -20.51 -20.61
N ALA A 525 -6.06 -20.00 -21.79
CA ALA A 525 -4.88 -20.41 -22.54
C ALA A 525 -3.68 -19.60 -22.03
N ASN A 526 -2.56 -20.29 -21.86
CA ASN A 526 -1.28 -19.68 -21.54
C ASN A 526 -0.54 -19.57 -22.87
N LEU A 527 -0.36 -18.34 -23.35
CA LEU A 527 0.26 -18.07 -24.65
C LEU A 527 1.63 -17.44 -24.42
N ASP A 528 2.60 -17.82 -25.25
CA ASP A 528 3.82 -17.04 -25.35
C ASP A 528 3.54 -15.67 -26.00
N PRO A 529 4.48 -14.71 -25.95
CA PRO A 529 4.26 -13.38 -26.52
C PRO A 529 3.94 -13.35 -28.02
N VAL A 530 4.44 -14.31 -28.81
CA VAL A 530 4.16 -14.40 -30.25
C VAL A 530 2.76 -14.96 -30.49
N GLU A 531 2.41 -16.04 -29.80
CA GLU A 531 1.08 -16.65 -29.85
C GLU A 531 0.00 -15.66 -29.41
N TYR A 532 0.29 -14.84 -28.38
CA TYR A 532 -0.62 -13.80 -27.93
C TYR A 532 -0.90 -12.76 -29.02
N ILE A 533 0.09 -12.32 -29.79
CA ILE A 533 -0.12 -11.35 -30.88
C ILE A 533 -1.06 -11.92 -31.95
N ILE A 534 -0.88 -13.20 -32.29
CA ILE A 534 -1.76 -13.90 -33.23
C ILE A 534 -3.19 -13.96 -32.67
N TYR A 535 -3.33 -14.39 -31.42
CA TYR A 535 -4.62 -14.43 -30.72
C TYR A 535 -5.31 -13.06 -30.69
N ALA A 536 -4.60 -12.00 -30.30
CA ALA A 536 -5.15 -10.66 -30.16
C ALA A 536 -5.67 -10.12 -31.50
N LYS A 537 -4.97 -10.39 -32.59
CA LYS A 537 -5.41 -9.98 -33.92
C LYS A 537 -6.59 -10.81 -34.42
N ASP A 538 -6.50 -12.14 -34.32
CA ASP A 538 -7.47 -13.03 -34.95
C ASP A 538 -8.76 -13.18 -34.14
N HIS A 539 -8.70 -13.08 -32.80
CA HIS A 539 -9.83 -13.34 -31.91
C HIS A 539 -10.38 -12.07 -31.25
N LEU A 540 -9.55 -11.06 -30.98
CA LEU A 540 -10.00 -9.80 -30.40
C LEU A 540 -10.21 -8.70 -31.44
N ASN A 541 -9.79 -8.93 -32.70
CA ASN A 541 -9.83 -7.96 -33.80
C ASN A 541 -9.20 -6.60 -33.42
N LEU A 542 -8.14 -6.63 -32.60
CA LEU A 542 -7.44 -5.44 -32.16
C LEU A 542 -6.36 -5.06 -33.18
N PRO A 543 -6.19 -3.76 -33.49
CA PRO A 543 -5.06 -3.31 -34.30
C PRO A 543 -3.76 -3.56 -33.54
N LEU A 544 -2.69 -3.92 -34.27
CA LEU A 544 -1.36 -4.06 -33.69
C LEU A 544 -0.89 -2.72 -33.12
N SER A 545 -0.54 -2.71 -31.84
CA SER A 545 0.12 -1.58 -31.18
C SER A 545 1.53 -1.36 -31.72
N GLN A 546 2.11 -0.20 -31.38
CA GLN A 546 3.51 0.08 -31.72
C GLN A 546 4.45 -0.92 -31.04
N SER A 547 4.11 -1.30 -29.80
CA SER A 547 4.84 -2.25 -28.98
C SER A 547 4.86 -3.64 -29.58
N GLU A 548 3.72 -4.13 -30.08
CA GLU A 548 3.61 -5.43 -30.74
C GLU A 548 4.38 -5.44 -32.07
N THR A 549 4.26 -4.38 -32.86
CA THR A 549 5.00 -4.22 -34.11
C THR A 549 6.51 -4.22 -33.88
N LYS A 550 6.97 -3.51 -32.84
CA LYS A 550 8.39 -3.46 -32.47
C LYS A 550 8.88 -4.83 -32.02
N PHE A 551 8.13 -5.52 -31.17
CA PHE A 551 8.48 -6.86 -30.69
C PHE A 551 8.58 -7.85 -31.85
N LEU A 552 7.60 -7.90 -32.77
CA LEU A 552 7.67 -8.73 -33.97
C LEU A 552 8.92 -8.46 -34.83
N SER A 553 9.31 -7.19 -34.98
CA SER A 553 10.52 -6.84 -35.72
C SER A 553 11.82 -7.26 -35.03
N GLN A 554 11.77 -7.49 -33.71
CA GLN A 554 12.90 -7.96 -32.89
C GLN A 554 12.90 -9.48 -32.71
N ALA A 555 11.75 -10.14 -32.82
CA ALA A 555 11.59 -11.58 -32.63
C ALA A 555 12.48 -12.40 -33.58
N VAL A 556 12.75 -11.89 -34.79
CA VAL A 556 13.72 -12.47 -35.74
C VAL A 556 15.15 -12.45 -35.20
N ALA A 557 15.53 -11.41 -34.46
CA ALA A 557 16.86 -11.27 -33.87
C ALA A 557 17.00 -12.00 -32.52
N LEU A 558 15.88 -12.32 -31.87
CA LEU A 558 15.80 -13.04 -30.59
C LEU A 558 15.71 -14.58 -30.77
N ASP A 559 15.81 -15.07 -32.00
CA ASP A 559 15.73 -16.50 -32.35
C ASP A 559 14.47 -17.19 -31.79
N ILE A 560 13.35 -16.46 -31.75
CA ILE A 560 12.04 -17.00 -31.37
C ILE A 560 11.50 -17.80 -32.58
N SER A 561 12.21 -18.87 -32.94
CA SER A 561 11.91 -19.70 -34.09
C SER A 561 11.32 -21.04 -33.62
N ASN A 562 9.99 -21.11 -33.52
CA ASN A 562 9.27 -22.39 -33.59
C ASN A 562 7.75 -22.27 -33.85
N VAL A 563 7.29 -21.20 -34.50
CA VAL A 563 5.89 -21.14 -34.94
C VAL A 563 5.85 -21.24 -36.46
N SER A 564 5.47 -22.43 -36.95
CA SER A 564 5.25 -22.76 -38.37
C SER A 564 4.00 -22.08 -38.98
N ASP A 565 3.44 -21.09 -38.28
CA ASP A 565 2.19 -20.42 -38.65
C ASP A 565 2.44 -19.37 -39.73
N LYS A 566 1.82 -19.58 -40.90
CA LYS A 566 1.84 -18.64 -42.03
C LYS A 566 1.34 -17.24 -41.64
N THR A 567 0.49 -17.16 -40.62
CA THR A 567 -0.04 -15.90 -40.08
C THR A 567 1.06 -15.10 -39.42
N TYR A 568 1.91 -15.73 -38.60
CA TYR A 568 3.08 -15.10 -38.00
C TYR A 568 4.05 -14.57 -39.05
N GLN A 569 4.39 -15.39 -40.05
CA GLN A 569 5.29 -14.98 -41.14
C GLN A 569 4.75 -13.76 -41.89
N SER A 570 3.45 -13.72 -42.19
CA SER A 570 2.80 -12.56 -42.82
C SER A 570 2.80 -11.31 -41.94
N MET A 571 2.66 -11.46 -40.62
CA MET A 571 2.72 -10.33 -39.68
C MET A 571 4.14 -9.77 -39.55
N VAL A 572 5.14 -10.63 -39.45
CA VAL A 572 6.57 -10.23 -39.44
C VAL A 572 6.89 -9.48 -40.73
N GLU A 573 6.51 -10.01 -41.89
CA GLU A 573 6.75 -9.37 -43.19
C GLU A 573 6.07 -8.00 -43.29
N LYS A 574 4.79 -7.88 -42.89
CA LYS A 574 4.07 -6.60 -42.84
C LYS A 574 4.71 -5.60 -41.86
N SER A 575 5.17 -6.06 -40.69
CA SER A 575 5.85 -5.22 -39.71
C SER A 575 7.20 -4.71 -40.22
N LEU A 576 7.95 -5.55 -40.95
CA LEU A 576 9.21 -5.20 -41.57
C LEU A 576 9.00 -4.14 -42.66
N ILE A 577 7.96 -4.32 -43.49
CA ILE A 577 7.56 -3.35 -44.53
C ILE A 577 7.14 -2.01 -43.91
N ALA A 578 6.38 -2.03 -42.81
CA ALA A 578 5.97 -0.82 -42.08
C ALA A 578 7.17 -0.07 -41.48
N LYS A 579 8.14 -0.79 -40.90
CA LYS A 579 9.39 -0.22 -40.38
C LYS A 579 10.23 0.41 -41.50
N ILE A 580 10.40 -0.29 -42.62
CA ILE A 580 11.10 0.22 -43.80
C ILE A 580 10.42 1.49 -44.33
N SER A 581 9.08 1.52 -44.36
CA SER A 581 8.32 2.68 -44.83
C SER A 581 8.45 3.89 -43.87
N LEU A 582 8.45 3.66 -42.56
CA LEU A 582 8.65 4.71 -41.56
C LEU A 582 10.06 5.32 -41.63
N ASP A 583 11.08 4.47 -41.73
CA ASP A 583 12.49 4.89 -41.87
C ASP A 583 12.72 5.65 -43.19
N GLN A 584 12.06 5.24 -44.28
CA GLN A 584 12.09 5.98 -45.55
C GLN A 584 11.37 7.35 -45.44
N GLY A 585 10.26 7.43 -44.72
CA GLY A 585 9.53 8.68 -44.47
C GLY A 585 10.34 9.68 -43.65
N LEU A 586 11.06 9.20 -42.62
CA LEU A 586 11.99 10.01 -41.81
C LEU A 586 13.18 10.50 -42.63
N LYS A 587 13.82 9.62 -43.42
CA LYS A 587 14.92 10.02 -44.32
C LYS A 587 14.49 11.07 -45.34
N LYS A 588 13.29 10.93 -45.91
CA LYS A 588 12.75 11.92 -46.85
C LYS A 588 12.53 13.29 -46.19
N LYS A 589 11.93 13.32 -44.99
CA LYS A 589 11.73 14.57 -44.24
C LYS A 589 13.05 15.26 -43.88
N MET A 590 14.05 14.50 -43.45
CA MET A 590 15.39 15.04 -43.17
C MET A 590 16.01 15.62 -44.44
N HIS A 591 15.93 14.91 -45.56
CA HIS A 591 16.43 15.38 -46.85
C HIS A 591 15.74 16.68 -47.32
N ASP A 592 14.42 16.75 -47.20
CA ASP A 592 13.63 17.94 -47.55
C ASP A 592 14.01 19.15 -46.66
N GLN A 593 14.27 18.91 -45.37
CA GLN A 593 14.73 19.93 -44.43
C GLN A 593 16.15 20.41 -44.76
N ASP A 594 17.08 19.50 -45.06
CA ASP A 594 18.46 19.86 -45.46
C ASP A 594 18.48 20.68 -46.75
N GLN A 595 17.62 20.33 -47.72
CA GLN A 595 17.48 21.09 -48.95
C GLN A 595 16.92 22.50 -48.68
N PHE A 596 15.88 22.62 -47.85
CA PHE A 596 15.32 23.90 -47.45
C PHE A 596 16.35 24.79 -46.75
N VAL A 597 17.12 24.25 -45.80
CA VAL A 597 18.17 25.00 -45.09
C VAL A 597 19.32 25.37 -46.04
N GLY A 598 19.70 24.47 -46.95
CA GLY A 598 20.65 24.74 -48.02
C GLY A 598 20.25 25.95 -48.85
N ASP A 599 18.99 26.01 -49.30
CA ASP A 599 18.44 27.15 -50.05
C ASP A 599 18.47 28.46 -49.23
N LYS A 600 18.30 28.39 -47.90
CA LYS A 600 18.39 29.56 -47.00
C LYS A 600 19.82 30.06 -46.75
N LEU A 601 20.83 29.22 -47.00
CA LEU A 601 22.24 29.57 -46.84
C LEU A 601 22.86 30.14 -48.12
N VAL A 602 22.31 29.82 -49.30
CA VAL A 602 22.74 30.38 -50.60
C VAL A 602 22.78 31.92 -50.59
N PRO A 603 21.77 32.66 -50.08
CA PRO A 603 21.84 34.12 -49.99
C PRO A 603 22.97 34.65 -49.11
N VAL A 604 23.41 33.90 -48.09
CA VAL A 604 24.55 34.26 -47.24
C VAL A 604 25.85 34.18 -48.04
N ILE A 605 25.99 33.14 -48.87
CA ILE A 605 27.09 32.95 -49.82
C ILE A 605 27.10 34.06 -50.87
N ASP A 606 25.96 34.29 -51.55
CA ASP A 606 25.86 35.26 -52.63
C ASP A 606 26.16 36.69 -52.16
N ASN A 607 25.67 37.06 -50.97
CA ASN A 607 25.94 38.37 -50.36
C ASN A 607 27.43 38.52 -50.02
N PHE A 608 28.07 37.46 -49.54
CA PHE A 608 29.50 37.47 -49.31
C PHE A 608 30.25 37.63 -50.63
N VAL A 609 29.99 36.79 -51.63
CA VAL A 609 30.67 36.81 -52.94
C VAL A 609 30.50 38.18 -53.63
N GLY A 610 29.27 38.71 -53.69
CA GLY A 610 28.97 40.00 -54.32
C GLY A 610 29.64 41.21 -53.67
N LYS A 611 29.78 41.23 -52.33
CA LYS A 611 30.47 42.31 -51.59
C LYS A 611 31.99 42.19 -51.58
N THR A 612 32.50 41.02 -51.95
CA THR A 612 33.89 40.62 -51.73
C THR A 612 34.69 40.67 -53.03
N LEU A 613 34.04 40.51 -54.18
CA LEU A 613 34.66 40.72 -55.50
C LEU A 613 34.98 42.20 -55.81
N SER A 614 34.55 43.15 -54.98
CA SER A 614 34.80 44.59 -55.15
C SER A 614 35.83 45.20 -54.18
N LYS A 615 36.40 44.42 -53.25
CA LYS A 615 37.29 44.90 -52.16
C LYS A 615 38.32 43.83 -51.76
N GLU A 616 39.40 44.22 -51.08
CA GLU A 616 40.43 43.29 -50.59
C GLU A 616 39.89 42.20 -49.63
N ILE A 617 40.37 40.97 -49.76
CA ILE A 617 40.00 39.81 -48.93
C ILE A 617 40.85 39.76 -47.66
N THR A 618 40.23 39.84 -46.49
CA THR A 618 40.89 39.67 -45.19
C THR A 618 40.29 38.51 -44.40
N THR A 619 41.06 37.91 -43.49
CA THR A 619 40.61 36.84 -42.59
C THR A 619 39.43 37.28 -41.73
N GLU A 620 39.44 38.51 -41.21
CA GLU A 620 38.31 39.11 -40.47
C GLU A 620 36.99 39.18 -41.27
N ARG A 621 37.07 39.31 -42.60
CA ARG A 621 35.88 39.30 -43.46
C ARG A 621 35.33 37.89 -43.64
N VAL A 622 36.22 36.91 -43.76
CA VAL A 622 35.86 35.49 -43.83
C VAL A 622 35.30 34.98 -42.50
N ASP A 623 35.87 35.42 -41.37
CA ASP A 623 35.36 35.13 -40.03
C ASP A 623 33.92 35.64 -39.85
N ARG A 624 33.67 36.92 -40.19
CA ARG A 624 32.30 37.48 -40.19
C ARG A 624 31.33 36.77 -41.14
N PHE A 625 31.82 36.13 -42.20
CA PHE A 625 30.99 35.29 -43.06
C PHE A 625 30.58 33.99 -42.37
N TYR A 626 31.53 33.28 -41.76
CA TYR A 626 31.21 32.08 -40.99
C TYR A 626 30.33 32.38 -39.78
N ASP A 627 30.45 33.55 -39.16
CA ASP A 627 29.52 34.01 -38.11
C ASP A 627 28.08 34.09 -38.59
N LYS A 628 27.86 34.64 -39.77
CA LYS A 628 26.52 34.71 -40.39
C LYS A 628 26.01 33.32 -40.76
N LEU A 629 26.89 32.45 -41.23
CA LEU A 629 26.56 31.07 -41.55
C LEU A 629 26.12 30.29 -40.31
N LEU A 630 26.89 30.37 -39.22
CA LEU A 630 26.58 29.76 -37.93
C LEU A 630 25.30 30.34 -37.31
N ALA A 631 25.10 31.66 -37.39
CA ALA A 631 23.87 32.29 -36.93
C ALA A 631 22.64 31.81 -37.72
N ARG A 632 22.80 31.59 -39.03
CA ARG A 632 21.72 31.06 -39.87
C ARG A 632 21.41 29.60 -39.54
N LEU A 633 22.43 28.75 -39.38
CA LEU A 633 22.26 27.36 -38.94
C LEU A 633 21.58 27.27 -37.56
N LYS A 634 21.87 28.19 -36.64
CA LYS A 634 21.17 28.32 -35.36
C LYS A 634 19.69 28.66 -35.54
N ALA A 635 19.39 29.64 -36.39
CA ALA A 635 18.02 30.09 -36.63
C ALA A 635 17.16 28.98 -37.24
N GLU A 636 17.77 28.07 -38.01
CA GLU A 636 17.11 26.90 -38.59
C GLU A 636 17.18 25.64 -37.69
N ASN A 637 17.61 25.79 -36.42
CA ASN A 637 17.72 24.73 -35.41
C ASN A 637 18.73 23.60 -35.70
N TYR A 638 19.73 23.82 -36.56
CA TYR A 638 20.81 22.86 -36.83
C TYR A 638 21.92 22.90 -35.76
N LEU A 639 22.06 24.04 -35.08
CA LEU A 639 23.08 24.25 -34.05
C LEU A 639 22.48 24.94 -32.83
N THR A 640 22.91 24.55 -31.64
CA THR A 640 22.62 25.27 -30.40
C THR A 640 23.65 26.39 -30.16
N GLY A 641 23.37 27.28 -29.21
CA GLY A 641 24.36 28.28 -28.79
C GLY A 641 25.64 27.66 -28.20
N LYS A 642 25.54 26.46 -27.62
CA LYS A 642 26.69 25.70 -27.10
C LYS A 642 27.55 25.16 -28.23
N ASP A 643 26.93 24.63 -29.29
CA ASP A 643 27.65 24.08 -30.44
C ASP A 643 28.47 25.15 -31.15
N ILE A 644 27.90 26.33 -31.38
CA ILE A 644 28.62 27.47 -31.96
C ILE A 644 29.82 27.86 -31.10
N THR A 645 29.64 27.89 -29.78
CA THR A 645 30.71 28.22 -28.84
C THR A 645 31.85 27.19 -28.92
N ASN A 646 31.51 25.91 -29.04
CA ASN A 646 32.48 24.84 -29.17
C ASN A 646 33.22 24.91 -30.52
N ILE A 647 32.49 25.08 -31.63
CA ILE A 647 33.07 25.23 -32.97
C ILE A 647 34.07 26.38 -33.01
N LYS A 648 33.71 27.55 -32.46
CA LYS A 648 34.59 28.72 -32.45
C LYS A 648 35.86 28.57 -31.60
N LYS A 649 35.85 27.67 -30.61
CA LYS A 649 37.01 27.37 -29.76
C LYS A 649 37.96 26.36 -30.40
N ASP A 650 37.50 25.64 -31.43
CA ASP A 650 38.30 24.66 -32.13
C ASP A 650 39.42 25.36 -32.95
N PRO A 651 40.70 24.99 -32.78
CA PRO A 651 41.79 25.50 -33.61
C PRO A 651 41.55 25.31 -35.12
N ASP A 652 40.88 24.24 -35.51
CA ASP A 652 40.57 23.95 -36.92
C ASP A 652 39.56 24.94 -37.52
N TYR A 653 38.77 25.62 -36.70
CA TYR A 653 37.87 26.69 -37.16
C TYR A 653 38.65 27.90 -37.66
N GLN A 654 39.69 28.32 -36.92
CA GLN A 654 40.56 29.42 -37.34
C GLN A 654 41.40 29.04 -38.57
N ASN A 655 41.88 27.78 -38.64
CA ASN A 655 42.52 27.25 -39.84
C ASN A 655 41.57 27.29 -41.04
N ASN A 656 40.31 26.90 -40.87
CA ASN A 656 39.30 26.91 -41.93
C ASN A 656 39.02 28.33 -42.46
N ILE A 657 39.02 29.35 -41.59
CA ILE A 657 38.93 30.76 -41.99
C ILE A 657 40.13 31.17 -42.84
N GLN A 658 41.34 30.84 -42.39
CA GLN A 658 42.58 31.18 -43.08
C GLN A 658 42.67 30.50 -44.45
N GLU A 659 42.38 29.21 -44.53
CA GLU A 659 42.36 28.44 -45.78
C GLU A 659 41.31 28.99 -46.75
N THR A 660 40.15 29.38 -46.24
CA THR A 660 39.09 29.99 -47.06
C THR A 660 39.57 31.32 -47.65
N ALA A 661 40.22 32.17 -46.85
CA ALA A 661 40.80 33.42 -47.35
C ALA A 661 41.88 33.18 -48.43
N ASN A 662 42.75 32.19 -48.23
CA ASN A 662 43.81 31.83 -49.18
C ASN A 662 43.23 31.32 -50.52
N LEU A 663 42.22 30.44 -50.46
CA LEU A 663 41.58 29.88 -51.65
C LEU A 663 40.89 30.96 -52.50
N ILE A 664 40.22 31.92 -51.86
CA ILE A 664 39.57 33.03 -52.57
C ILE A 664 40.61 33.93 -53.25
N LYS A 665 41.74 34.19 -52.60
CA LYS A 665 42.84 35.04 -53.14
C LYS A 665 43.55 34.40 -54.33
N ALA A 666 43.60 33.08 -54.43
CA ALA A 666 44.23 32.40 -55.55
C ALA A 666 43.54 32.79 -56.87
N THR A 667 44.26 33.49 -57.76
CA THR A 667 43.69 33.92 -59.04
C THR A 667 43.70 32.76 -60.02
N THR A 668 42.52 32.35 -60.50
CA THR A 668 42.37 31.28 -61.48
C THR A 668 41.34 31.67 -62.53
N PRO A 669 41.70 31.65 -63.83
CA PRO A 669 40.72 31.70 -64.91
C PRO A 669 39.71 30.57 -64.71
N ASP A 670 38.44 30.82 -65.01
CA ASP A 670 37.34 29.83 -65.03
C ASP A 670 36.74 29.37 -63.67
N LEU A 671 37.23 29.86 -62.53
CA LEU A 671 36.61 29.61 -61.21
C LEU A 671 36.02 30.89 -60.62
N THR A 672 34.72 30.89 -60.33
CA THR A 672 34.07 32.02 -59.69
C THR A 672 34.33 32.03 -58.18
N GLY A 673 34.20 33.20 -57.55
CA GLY A 673 34.21 33.30 -56.08
C GLY A 673 33.09 32.46 -55.43
N GLY A 674 31.96 32.29 -56.14
CA GLY A 674 30.85 31.43 -55.71
C GLY A 674 31.25 29.96 -55.64
N ASP A 675 31.92 29.43 -56.67
CA ASP A 675 32.37 28.03 -56.71
C ASP A 675 33.30 27.72 -55.51
N LYS A 676 34.24 28.62 -55.22
CA LYS A 676 35.20 28.48 -54.12
C LYS A 676 34.55 28.55 -52.74
N ILE A 677 33.57 29.44 -52.55
CA ILE A 677 32.86 29.56 -51.28
C ILE A 677 31.89 28.39 -51.06
N CYS A 678 31.16 27.95 -52.09
CA CYS A 678 30.33 26.74 -51.99
C CYS A 678 31.16 25.53 -51.55
N TYR A 679 32.37 25.39 -52.08
CA TYR A 679 33.28 24.32 -51.68
C TYR A 679 33.69 24.41 -50.21
N LYS A 680 34.12 25.59 -49.74
CA LYS A 680 34.52 25.80 -48.35
C LYS A 680 33.36 25.65 -47.37
N VAL A 681 32.16 26.10 -47.74
CA VAL A 681 30.94 25.87 -46.95
C VAL A 681 30.61 24.39 -46.89
N ALA A 682 30.72 23.65 -47.99
CA ALA A 682 30.49 22.21 -48.00
C ALA A 682 31.45 21.48 -47.05
N ASN A 683 32.75 21.74 -47.18
CA ASN A 683 33.77 21.16 -46.32
C ASN A 683 33.56 21.52 -44.86
N PHE A 684 33.18 22.77 -44.56
CA PHE A 684 32.85 23.20 -43.21
C PHE A 684 31.66 22.42 -42.65
N CYS A 685 30.55 22.32 -43.41
CA CYS A 685 29.36 21.56 -43.00
C CYS A 685 29.72 20.10 -42.72
N LYS A 686 30.54 19.47 -43.57
CA LYS A 686 31.03 18.10 -43.36
C LYS A 686 31.84 17.97 -42.06
N LYS A 687 32.75 18.92 -41.78
CA LYS A 687 33.58 18.92 -40.56
C LYS A 687 32.74 19.00 -39.28
N ILE A 688 31.63 19.73 -39.31
CA ILE A 688 30.72 19.85 -38.15
C ILE A 688 29.60 18.78 -38.12
N GLY A 689 29.70 17.73 -38.95
CA GLY A 689 28.77 16.59 -38.95
C GLY A 689 27.51 16.75 -39.80
N LEU A 690 27.40 17.81 -40.61
CA LEU A 690 26.26 18.10 -41.49
C LEU A 690 26.52 17.61 -42.93
N SER A 691 26.61 16.29 -43.10
CA SER A 691 27.01 15.64 -44.35
C SER A 691 26.05 15.89 -45.52
N ASP A 692 24.74 15.91 -45.27
CA ASP A 692 23.75 16.12 -46.34
C ASP A 692 23.74 17.57 -46.85
N LEU A 693 23.92 18.52 -45.94
CA LEU A 693 24.11 19.93 -46.28
C LEU A 693 25.43 20.16 -47.04
N SER A 694 26.50 19.44 -46.67
CA SER A 694 27.74 19.40 -47.46
C SER A 694 27.47 18.91 -48.89
N ASN A 695 26.75 17.79 -49.05
CA ASN A 695 26.41 17.23 -50.35
C ASN A 695 25.58 18.20 -51.20
N TYR A 696 24.64 18.93 -50.59
CA TYR A 696 23.86 19.97 -51.26
C TYR A 696 24.76 21.04 -51.89
N PHE A 697 25.79 21.52 -51.18
CA PHE A 697 26.70 22.54 -51.71
C PHE A 697 27.70 21.99 -52.73
N ILE A 698 28.21 20.76 -52.55
CA ILE A 698 29.08 20.11 -53.55
C ILE A 698 28.33 19.96 -54.88
N LYS A 699 27.04 19.61 -54.87
CA LYS A 699 26.22 19.46 -56.09
C LYS A 699 26.04 20.77 -56.88
N LYS A 700 26.30 21.93 -56.27
CA LYS A 700 26.28 23.23 -56.96
C LYS A 700 27.57 23.52 -57.74
N ILE A 701 28.60 22.68 -57.60
CA ILE A 701 29.89 22.80 -58.27
C ILE A 701 29.96 21.70 -59.32
N THR A 702 30.33 22.05 -60.55
CA THR A 702 30.52 21.02 -61.59
C THR A 702 31.75 20.16 -61.25
N PRO A 703 31.76 18.86 -61.60
CA PRO A 703 32.90 17.98 -61.31
C PRO A 703 34.24 18.52 -61.83
N GLU A 704 34.26 19.15 -63.00
CA GLU A 704 35.45 19.78 -63.57
C GLU A 704 35.98 20.94 -62.70
N LYS A 705 35.08 21.79 -62.19
CA LYS A 705 35.45 22.90 -61.31
C LYS A 705 35.92 22.40 -59.95
N LEU A 706 35.30 21.33 -59.44
CA LEU A 706 35.69 20.71 -58.18
C LEU A 706 37.11 20.13 -58.23
N ASP A 707 37.46 19.42 -59.31
CA ASP A 707 38.82 18.91 -59.55
C ASP A 707 39.86 20.04 -59.63
N LYS A 708 39.51 21.16 -60.29
CA LYS A 708 40.36 22.36 -60.31
C LYS A 708 40.54 22.96 -58.91
N ILE A 709 39.50 22.99 -58.07
CA ILE A 709 39.60 23.48 -56.69
C ILE A 709 40.54 22.59 -55.86
N HIS A 710 40.42 21.26 -55.95
CA HIS A 710 41.33 20.35 -55.23
C HIS A 710 42.80 20.56 -55.60
N LYS A 711 43.12 20.68 -56.88
CA LYS A 711 44.49 20.96 -57.35
C LYS A 711 45.06 22.27 -56.81
N ILE A 712 44.21 23.29 -56.61
CA ILE A 712 44.62 24.57 -56.03
C ILE A 712 44.88 24.42 -54.53
N GLU A 713 44.04 23.68 -53.81
CA GLU A 713 44.26 23.43 -52.37
C GLU A 713 45.53 22.63 -52.12
N GLU A 714 45.84 21.64 -52.95
CA GLU A 714 47.11 20.90 -52.91
C GLU A 714 48.30 21.84 -53.09
N ALA A 715 48.26 22.69 -54.13
CA ALA A 715 49.33 23.67 -54.40
C ALA A 715 49.48 24.73 -53.29
N LEU A 716 48.37 25.20 -52.70
CA LEU A 716 48.39 26.13 -51.56
C LEU A 716 48.99 25.45 -50.31
N THR A 717 48.65 24.20 -50.07
CA THR A 717 49.17 23.41 -48.94
C THR A 717 50.68 23.18 -49.08
N GLU A 718 51.16 22.86 -50.28
CA GLU A 718 52.59 22.75 -50.57
C GLU A 718 53.32 24.10 -50.40
N SER A 719 52.72 25.20 -50.86
CA SER A 719 53.28 26.55 -50.69
C SER A 719 53.41 26.97 -49.23
N ILE A 720 52.44 26.62 -48.37
CA ILE A 720 52.48 26.91 -46.94
C ILE A 720 53.59 26.11 -46.25
N LYS A 721 53.72 24.81 -46.57
CA LYS A 721 54.80 23.95 -46.07
C LYS A 721 56.19 24.48 -46.44
N ILE A 722 56.37 24.98 -47.66
CA ILE A 722 57.64 25.58 -48.10
C ILE A 722 57.97 26.86 -47.34
N ASN A 723 56.98 27.74 -47.11
CA ASN A 723 57.16 28.99 -46.35
C ASN A 723 57.46 28.75 -44.86
N GLU A 724 56.83 27.74 -44.23
CA GLU A 724 57.12 27.36 -42.84
C GLU A 724 58.54 26.78 -42.67
N ILE A 725 59.06 26.08 -43.68
CA ILE A 725 60.45 25.61 -43.71
C ILE A 725 61.44 26.77 -43.87
N LEU A 726 61.07 27.83 -44.61
CA LEU A 726 61.92 29.00 -44.89
C LEU A 726 61.95 30.06 -43.77
N LEU A 727 60.94 30.09 -42.89
CA LEU A 727 60.77 31.13 -41.85
C LEU A 727 61.13 30.68 -40.42
N LYS A 728 61.75 29.51 -40.23
CA LYS A 728 62.32 29.17 -38.92
C LYS A 728 63.41 30.19 -38.54
N PRO A 729 63.30 30.93 -37.43
CA PRO A 729 64.36 31.82 -36.97
C PRO A 729 65.57 30.97 -36.58
N SER A 730 66.65 31.09 -37.34
CA SER A 730 67.92 30.43 -37.02
C SER A 730 68.57 31.10 -35.82
N GLY A 731 68.79 30.33 -34.75
CA GLY A 731 69.88 30.63 -33.83
C GLY A 731 71.21 30.26 -34.48
N VAL A 732 72.04 31.29 -34.71
CA VAL A 732 73.50 31.27 -34.91
C VAL A 732 74.06 31.30 -36.35
N LYS A 733 74.60 32.49 -36.64
CA LYS A 733 75.75 32.92 -37.47
C LYS A 733 75.65 33.01 -39.00
N GLU A 734 75.62 34.28 -39.38
CA GLU A 734 76.03 34.93 -40.62
C GLU A 734 77.11 34.26 -41.47
N GLY A 735 76.93 34.43 -42.78
CA GLY A 735 77.94 34.24 -43.81
C GLY A 735 77.57 33.09 -44.75
N ILE A 736 77.25 33.41 -46.01
CA ILE A 736 76.97 32.48 -47.12
C ILE A 736 75.48 32.13 -47.34
N GLN A 737 74.59 33.11 -47.50
CA GLN A 737 73.27 32.83 -48.14
C GLN A 737 72.76 33.87 -49.15
N THR A 738 73.45 35.00 -49.38
CA THR A 738 72.98 35.99 -50.35
C THR A 738 73.11 35.53 -51.81
N LYS A 739 74.13 34.75 -52.18
CA LYS A 739 74.29 34.25 -53.57
C LYS A 739 73.34 33.10 -53.94
N ARG A 740 72.94 32.26 -52.97
CA ARG A 740 71.99 31.16 -53.21
C ARG A 740 70.54 31.67 -53.23
N LEU A 741 70.24 32.71 -52.45
CA LEU A 741 68.95 33.40 -52.46
C LEU A 741 68.67 34.11 -53.80
N GLU A 742 69.68 34.71 -54.43
CA GLU A 742 69.56 35.29 -55.77
C GLU A 742 69.45 34.23 -56.89
N ALA A 743 70.15 33.10 -56.76
CA ALA A 743 70.06 31.99 -57.71
C ALA A 743 68.69 31.31 -57.67
N VAL A 744 68.12 31.09 -56.47
CA VAL A 744 66.80 30.49 -56.32
C VAL A 744 65.70 31.43 -56.81
N LYS A 745 65.76 32.74 -56.50
CA LYS A 745 64.83 33.74 -57.06
C LYS A 745 64.84 33.76 -58.59
N LYS A 746 66.02 33.65 -59.22
CA LYS A 746 66.16 33.55 -60.69
C LYS A 746 65.55 32.26 -61.25
N VAL A 747 65.69 31.13 -60.57
CA VAL A 747 65.11 29.85 -61.02
C VAL A 747 63.59 29.85 -60.88
N THR A 748 63.04 30.38 -59.77
CA THR A 748 61.58 30.43 -59.58
C THR A 748 60.89 31.45 -60.49
N GLN A 749 61.52 32.60 -60.76
CA GLN A 749 61.02 33.53 -61.78
C GLN A 749 61.07 32.93 -63.18
N SER A 750 62.14 32.19 -63.53
CA SER A 750 62.26 31.50 -64.81
C SER A 750 61.21 30.40 -64.99
N ASP A 751 60.90 29.61 -63.95
CA ASP A 751 59.87 28.55 -64.03
C ASP A 751 58.44 29.12 -64.10
N LEU A 752 58.17 30.24 -63.44
CA LEU A 752 56.90 30.97 -63.55
C LEU A 752 56.72 31.61 -64.93
N GLU A 753 57.81 32.09 -65.54
CA GLU A 753 57.81 32.69 -66.88
C GLU A 753 57.70 31.62 -67.99
N VAL A 754 58.33 30.46 -67.81
CA VAL A 754 58.18 29.27 -68.68
C VAL A 754 56.75 28.69 -68.62
N ARG A 755 56.10 28.71 -67.45
CA ARG A 755 54.68 28.30 -67.32
C ARG A 755 53.72 29.34 -67.93
N ARG A 756 54.00 30.65 -67.81
CA ARG A 756 53.27 31.71 -68.51
C ARG A 756 53.38 31.61 -70.04
N LEU A 757 54.57 31.27 -70.56
CA LEU A 757 54.80 31.09 -71.99
C LEU A 757 54.14 29.81 -72.54
N LYS A 758 54.06 28.73 -71.76
CA LYS A 758 53.30 27.53 -72.12
C LYS A 758 51.78 27.72 -72.13
N GLN A 759 51.24 28.66 -71.35
CA GLN A 759 49.82 29.00 -71.36
C GLN A 759 49.44 29.96 -72.50
N ARG A 760 50.32 30.86 -72.94
CA ARG A 760 50.10 31.72 -74.13
C ARG A 760 50.30 30.99 -75.47
N GLY A 761 50.84 29.78 -75.47
CA GLY A 761 51.07 28.97 -76.68
C GLY A 761 49.94 27.99 -77.04
N ARG A 762 48.83 27.98 -76.28
CA ARG A 762 47.61 27.22 -76.57
C ARG A 762 46.38 28.05 -76.18
N GLY A 763 45.98 28.97 -77.05
CA GLY A 763 44.77 29.80 -76.92
C GLY A 763 45.09 31.27 -76.74
#